data_AF-A0A2J4R841-F1
#
_entry.id   AF-A0A2J4R841-F1
#
_cell.length_a   1.000
_cell.length_b   1.000
_cell.length_c   1.000
_cell.angle_alpha   90.00
_cell.angle_beta   90.00
_cell.angle_gamma   90.00
#
_symmetry.space_group_name_H-M   'P 1'
#
loop_
_entity.id
_entity.type
_entity.pdbx_description
1 polymer ?
#
loop_
_entity_poly.entity_id
_entity_poly.type
_entity_poly.pdbx_seq_one_letter_code
_entity_poly.pdbx_strand_id
1 'polypeptide(L)'
;PGRLGYWAVGVPPSGPMDDRALRLGNRLLGNAEGEAALEITLNGPTLKFNTDVQAVVCGAPLAVTLDGVDQPLDCVLTIPAGATLKLGAISGAGVRSYLCLSGGIQVPDYLGSKSTFTLGQFGGHGGRALRGGDVLHLAPHAAARSGDQLPAALRTALAEVRTLRVIYGPHGAPEFFAPEYIATFFDTEWEVHFNSSRTGVRLIGPKPLWARDSGGEAGLHPSNIHDNPYAVGAVDFTGDMPVILGPDGPSLGGFVCPVTVIEADLWQLGQLKAGDKVRFVAVDLPTARRLAEGRRAELATLSHQAIAWQPAPLTSPVVMTCGEADKRLVARLSGDTHLLLEAGEPELDLVLRFRIHALMQALEAQSKDGAIDITPGIRSLQIHFQPETLSLETLLAWVRSEWYTVCLSDDLQVPTRVVHLPLSWDDPACRKAIDKYMTTVRQDAPWCPSNLEFIRRINDLPDEQAVWNTVFDASYLVMGLGDVYLGAPVATPLDPRHRLVTTKYNPARTWTAENSVGIGGAYLCVYGMEGPGGYQFVGRTLQMWNRYREVADFAGKPWLLRFFDQLRFYPVSAEELLQIRRDFPLGRYPLRIEHSTLRLAEYQQFLRREARSISAFREHQQQAFNAERDRWIASGQAHFDSQESAVDEGGDAPLRQGEQGVESPISGNLWQVQTAAGSRVRAGDVLVVLESMKMEIPLLAPCDGVIQQVHVQPGSAVRAGQRVAVIIEEKA
;
A
#
# COMPACT_ATOMS: atom_id res chain seq x y z
N PRO A 1 -14.09 8.99 7.07
CA PRO A 1 -12.65 8.74 7.32
C PRO A 1 -12.47 7.45 8.13
N GLY A 2 -11.33 6.79 8.03
CA GLY A 2 -11.02 5.49 8.65
C GLY A 2 -10.16 5.62 9.92
N ARG A 3 -8.97 5.01 9.91
CA ARG A 3 -8.01 4.90 11.02
C ARG A 3 -6.82 5.84 10.86
N LEU A 4 -6.96 7.08 11.32
CA LEU A 4 -5.92 8.11 11.23
C LEU A 4 -5.01 8.12 12.47
N GLY A 5 -3.86 8.80 12.40
CA GLY A 5 -2.91 8.96 13.51
C GLY A 5 -1.82 7.89 13.58
N TYR A 6 -1.76 6.98 12.60
CA TYR A 6 -0.83 5.85 12.59
C TYR A 6 -0.09 5.69 11.25
N TRP A 7 -0.16 6.69 10.37
CA TRP A 7 0.54 6.64 9.08
C TRP A 7 2.06 6.55 9.24
N ALA A 8 2.59 7.17 10.31
CA ALA A 8 4.01 7.14 10.68
C ALA A 8 4.56 5.74 10.99
N VAL A 9 3.69 4.75 11.18
CA VAL A 9 4.07 3.35 11.41
C VAL A 9 3.49 2.41 10.35
N GLY A 10 3.01 2.95 9.22
CA GLY A 10 2.46 2.17 8.12
C GLY A 10 1.18 1.43 8.45
N VAL A 11 0.35 2.00 9.32
CA VAL A 11 -1.03 1.54 9.49
C VAL A 11 -1.92 2.42 8.63
N PRO A 12 -2.58 1.84 7.59
CA PRO A 12 -3.36 2.64 6.69
C PRO A 12 -4.70 3.09 7.30
N PRO A 13 -5.28 4.19 6.76
CA PRO A 13 -6.60 4.64 7.18
C PRO A 13 -7.66 3.60 6.88
N SER A 14 -7.53 2.83 5.80
CA SER A 14 -8.61 1.97 5.33
C SER A 14 -9.91 2.77 5.17
N GLY A 15 -11.02 2.29 5.73
CA GLY A 15 -12.32 2.92 5.54
C GLY A 15 -12.86 2.70 4.13
N PRO A 16 -13.95 3.40 3.76
CA PRO A 16 -14.54 3.26 2.43
C PRO A 16 -13.59 3.76 1.35
N MET A 17 -13.48 3.02 0.25
CA MET A 17 -12.70 3.47 -0.92
C MET A 17 -13.44 4.55 -1.73
N ASP A 18 -14.77 4.57 -1.61
CA ASP A 18 -15.67 5.65 -2.03
C ASP A 18 -16.38 6.15 -0.77
N ASP A 19 -15.76 7.12 -0.09
CA ASP A 19 -16.29 7.67 1.16
C ASP A 19 -17.60 8.44 0.96
N ARG A 20 -17.82 8.97 -0.25
CA ARG A 20 -19.03 9.70 -0.60
C ARG A 20 -20.26 8.82 -0.47
N ALA A 21 -20.27 7.67 -1.15
CA ALA A 21 -21.43 6.80 -1.20
C ALA A 21 -21.80 6.29 0.21
N LEU A 22 -20.79 5.90 1.00
CA LEU A 22 -21.00 5.51 2.40
C LEU A 22 -21.58 6.66 3.22
N ARG A 23 -21.00 7.86 3.14
CA ARG A 23 -21.44 9.01 3.95
C ARG A 23 -22.83 9.50 3.56
N LEU A 24 -23.18 9.51 2.27
CA LEU A 24 -24.52 9.84 1.80
C LEU A 24 -25.57 8.84 2.32
N GLY A 25 -25.29 7.53 2.23
CA GLY A 25 -26.19 6.50 2.73
C GLY A 25 -26.41 6.59 4.25
N ASN A 26 -25.34 6.76 5.02
CA ASN A 26 -25.42 6.98 6.46
C ASN A 26 -26.17 8.27 6.81
N ARG A 27 -25.90 9.37 6.10
CA ARG A 27 -26.55 10.65 6.33
C ARG A 27 -28.06 10.59 6.06
N LEU A 28 -28.47 9.86 5.02
CA LEU A 28 -29.89 9.65 4.70
C LEU A 28 -30.63 8.89 5.81
N LEU A 29 -29.95 7.95 6.47
CA LEU A 29 -30.47 7.23 7.64
C LEU A 29 -30.42 8.04 8.94
N GLY A 30 -29.86 9.25 8.93
CA GLY A 30 -29.64 10.04 10.15
C GLY A 30 -28.53 9.50 11.04
N ASN A 31 -27.70 8.57 10.55
CA ASN A 31 -26.56 8.04 11.29
C ASN A 31 -25.53 9.16 11.56
N ALA A 32 -24.84 9.04 12.70
CA ALA A 32 -23.71 9.91 13.02
C ALA A 32 -22.55 9.69 12.03
N GLU A 33 -21.70 10.71 11.90
CA GLU A 33 -20.47 10.58 11.13
C GLU A 33 -19.55 9.52 11.77
N GLY A 34 -18.96 8.66 10.93
CA GLY A 34 -18.09 7.57 11.38
C GLY A 34 -18.80 6.23 11.61
N GLU A 35 -20.13 6.16 11.47
CA GLU A 35 -20.86 4.91 11.59
C GLU A 35 -20.47 3.87 10.53
N ALA A 36 -20.35 2.62 10.97
CA ALA A 36 -19.87 1.52 10.12
C ALA A 36 -20.96 1.02 9.16
N ALA A 37 -20.56 0.76 7.92
CA ALA A 37 -21.36 0.20 6.85
C ALA A 37 -20.60 -0.93 6.15
N LEU A 38 -21.28 -1.75 5.33
CA LEU A 38 -20.61 -2.76 4.51
C LEU A 38 -20.21 -2.16 3.17
N GLU A 39 -18.91 -2.20 2.85
CA GLU A 39 -18.41 -2.01 1.49
C GLU A 39 -18.56 -3.31 0.69
N ILE A 40 -19.23 -3.24 -0.45
CA ILE A 40 -19.50 -4.35 -1.36
C ILE A 40 -18.67 -4.11 -2.62
N THR A 41 -17.86 -5.10 -3.01
CA THR A 41 -17.02 -5.02 -4.21
C THR A 41 -17.40 -6.15 -5.16
N LEU A 42 -17.71 -5.80 -6.42
CA LEU A 42 -18.19 -6.69 -7.49
C LEU A 42 -19.54 -7.39 -7.21
N ASN A 43 -19.68 -8.15 -6.13
CA ASN A 43 -20.86 -8.94 -5.81
C ASN A 43 -21.30 -8.72 -4.36
N GLY A 44 -22.61 -8.55 -4.17
CA GLY A 44 -23.21 -8.38 -2.85
C GLY A 44 -23.51 -9.69 -2.10
N PRO A 45 -23.69 -9.60 -0.77
CA PRO A 45 -24.12 -10.73 0.04
C PRO A 45 -25.64 -10.98 -0.03
N THR A 46 -26.06 -12.15 0.43
CA THR A 46 -27.44 -12.41 0.86
C THR A 46 -27.48 -12.43 2.38
N LEU A 47 -28.33 -11.59 2.98
CA LEU A 47 -28.38 -11.34 4.41
C LEU A 47 -29.79 -11.59 4.96
N LYS A 48 -29.88 -12.40 6.02
CA LYS A 48 -31.11 -12.59 6.78
C LYS A 48 -31.11 -11.68 8.00
N PHE A 49 -32.18 -10.90 8.16
CA PHE A 49 -32.32 -9.97 9.28
C PHE A 49 -33.13 -10.61 10.39
N ASN A 50 -32.63 -10.55 11.63
CA ASN A 50 -33.31 -11.10 12.81
C ASN A 50 -34.02 -10.01 13.65
N THR A 51 -33.93 -8.76 13.20
CA THR A 51 -34.55 -7.59 13.82
C THR A 51 -35.06 -6.68 12.71
N ASP A 52 -36.07 -5.86 13.04
CA ASP A 52 -36.48 -4.77 12.18
C ASP A 52 -35.35 -3.75 12.06
N VAL A 53 -35.10 -3.23 10.86
CA VAL A 53 -34.07 -2.22 10.61
C VAL A 53 -34.40 -1.40 9.37
N GLN A 54 -33.82 -0.21 9.27
CA GLN A 54 -33.78 0.53 8.02
C GLN A 54 -32.43 0.45 7.35
N ALA A 55 -32.47 0.38 6.02
CA ALA A 55 -31.29 0.21 5.21
C ALA A 55 -31.29 1.18 4.02
N VAL A 56 -30.10 1.56 3.59
CA VAL A 56 -29.87 2.28 2.33
C VAL A 56 -28.72 1.59 1.60
N VAL A 57 -28.92 1.32 0.32
CA VAL A 57 -27.86 0.84 -0.59
C VAL A 57 -27.48 1.97 -1.54
N CYS A 58 -26.22 2.40 -1.51
CA CYS A 58 -25.70 3.51 -2.31
C CYS A 58 -24.42 3.13 -3.06
N GLY A 59 -24.10 3.84 -4.15
CA GLY A 59 -22.87 3.66 -4.92
C GLY A 59 -23.14 3.05 -6.30
N ALA A 60 -22.31 2.10 -6.72
CA ALA A 60 -22.46 1.43 -8.01
C ALA A 60 -23.76 0.60 -8.06
N PRO A 61 -24.47 0.61 -9.20
CA PRO A 61 -25.76 -0.06 -9.31
C PRO A 61 -25.61 -1.59 -9.23
N LEU A 62 -26.47 -2.22 -8.44
CA LEU A 62 -26.59 -3.67 -8.31
C LEU A 62 -28.06 -4.05 -8.07
N ALA A 63 -28.45 -5.27 -8.41
CA ALA A 63 -29.81 -5.74 -8.13
C ALA A 63 -30.03 -5.90 -6.62
N VAL A 64 -31.05 -5.24 -6.06
CA VAL A 64 -31.44 -5.34 -4.64
C VAL A 64 -32.80 -5.99 -4.57
N THR A 65 -32.93 -7.11 -3.85
CA THR A 65 -34.24 -7.74 -3.60
C THR A 65 -34.47 -7.98 -2.12
N LEU A 66 -35.71 -7.80 -1.67
CA LEU A 66 -36.18 -8.10 -0.33
C LEU A 66 -37.26 -9.18 -0.44
N ASP A 67 -36.97 -10.38 0.08
CA ASP A 67 -37.82 -11.57 -0.07
C ASP A 67 -38.23 -11.85 -1.53
N GLY A 68 -37.30 -11.60 -2.46
CA GLY A 68 -37.48 -11.79 -3.89
C GLY A 68 -38.17 -10.63 -4.63
N VAL A 69 -38.58 -9.58 -3.92
CA VAL A 69 -39.17 -8.37 -4.52
C VAL A 69 -38.11 -7.30 -4.74
N ASP A 70 -38.01 -6.80 -5.97
CA ASP A 70 -37.05 -5.74 -6.33
C ASP A 70 -37.23 -4.48 -5.48
N GLN A 71 -36.10 -3.90 -5.07
CA GLN A 71 -36.03 -2.68 -4.28
C GLN A 71 -35.14 -1.62 -4.97
N PRO A 72 -35.45 -0.33 -4.80
CA PRO A 72 -34.61 0.74 -5.34
C PRO A 72 -33.31 0.93 -4.55
N LEU A 73 -32.24 1.33 -5.24
CA LEU A 73 -31.06 1.94 -4.60
C LEU A 73 -31.39 3.36 -4.13
N ASP A 74 -30.49 3.94 -3.33
CA ASP A 74 -30.51 5.35 -2.91
C ASP A 74 -31.81 5.77 -2.20
N CYS A 75 -32.47 4.81 -1.54
CA CYS A 75 -33.75 4.96 -0.86
C CYS A 75 -33.71 4.29 0.52
N VAL A 76 -34.40 4.86 1.52
CA VAL A 76 -34.57 4.25 2.84
C VAL A 76 -35.59 3.11 2.75
N LEU A 77 -35.08 1.89 2.82
CA LEU A 77 -35.83 0.64 2.85
C LEU A 77 -36.16 0.27 4.29
N THR A 78 -37.37 -0.25 4.53
CA THR A 78 -37.72 -0.91 5.80
C THR A 78 -37.58 -2.41 5.63
N ILE A 79 -36.72 -3.03 6.43
CA ILE A 79 -36.47 -4.47 6.41
C ILE A 79 -37.06 -5.06 7.70
N PRO A 80 -38.13 -5.87 7.63
CA PRO A 80 -38.70 -6.50 8.80
C PRO A 80 -37.85 -7.69 9.28
N ALA A 81 -37.96 -8.01 10.56
CA ALA A 81 -37.37 -9.21 11.13
C ALA A 81 -37.88 -10.47 10.40
N GLY A 82 -36.94 -11.36 10.09
CA GLY A 82 -37.17 -12.58 9.32
C GLY A 82 -36.93 -12.43 7.82
N ALA A 83 -36.92 -11.20 7.28
CA ALA A 83 -36.73 -10.96 5.86
C ALA A 83 -35.29 -11.20 5.38
N THR A 84 -35.17 -11.48 4.09
CA THR A 84 -33.91 -11.73 3.40
C THR A 84 -33.65 -10.63 2.38
N LEU A 85 -32.57 -9.86 2.58
CA LEU A 85 -32.05 -8.91 1.61
C LEU A 85 -30.99 -9.60 0.75
N LYS A 86 -31.16 -9.59 -0.58
CA LYS A 86 -30.17 -10.08 -1.52
C LYS A 86 -29.63 -8.94 -2.34
N LEU A 87 -28.30 -8.82 -2.35
CA LEU A 87 -27.54 -7.86 -3.14
C LEU A 87 -26.81 -8.63 -4.25
N GLY A 88 -27.13 -8.33 -5.50
CA GLY A 88 -26.60 -9.02 -6.68
C GLY A 88 -25.20 -8.57 -7.10
N ALA A 89 -24.85 -8.91 -8.33
CA ALA A 89 -23.66 -8.38 -8.99
C ALA A 89 -23.83 -6.90 -9.35
N ILE A 90 -22.75 -6.15 -9.23
CA ILE A 90 -22.66 -4.77 -9.73
C ILE A 90 -22.65 -4.82 -11.26
N SER A 91 -23.52 -4.03 -11.88
CA SER A 91 -23.64 -3.93 -13.33
C SER A 91 -23.34 -2.50 -13.81
N GLY A 92 -22.98 -2.32 -15.08
CA GLY A 92 -22.71 -0.99 -15.63
C GLY A 92 -21.43 -0.33 -15.08
N ALA A 93 -21.47 0.98 -14.86
CA ALA A 93 -20.32 1.77 -14.40
C ALA A 93 -20.12 1.67 -12.88
N GLY A 94 -18.87 1.64 -12.43
CA GLY A 94 -18.52 1.50 -11.02
C GLY A 94 -18.19 0.07 -10.61
N VAL A 95 -17.76 -0.09 -9.35
CA VAL A 95 -17.31 -1.39 -8.79
C VAL A 95 -17.60 -1.55 -7.30
N ARG A 96 -18.02 -0.49 -6.60
CA ARG A 96 -18.33 -0.55 -5.16
C ARG A 96 -19.69 0.02 -4.84
N SER A 97 -20.38 -0.68 -3.95
CA SER A 97 -21.66 -0.28 -3.38
C SER A 97 -21.60 -0.39 -1.85
N TYR A 98 -22.48 0.28 -1.14
CA TYR A 98 -22.45 0.34 0.32
C TYR A 98 -23.82 0.04 0.90
N LEU A 99 -23.89 -0.92 1.81
CA LEU A 99 -25.07 -1.16 2.64
C LEU A 99 -24.91 -0.43 3.97
N CYS A 100 -25.65 0.66 4.13
CA CYS A 100 -25.76 1.41 5.37
C CYS A 100 -27.00 0.93 6.13
N LEU A 101 -26.89 0.81 7.45
CA LEU A 101 -27.98 0.37 8.34
C LEU A 101 -28.22 1.44 9.40
N SER A 102 -29.47 1.70 9.76
CA SER A 102 -29.80 2.64 10.83
C SER A 102 -29.12 2.22 12.14
N GLY A 103 -28.33 3.11 12.74
CA GLY A 103 -27.51 2.81 13.93
C GLY A 103 -26.14 2.22 13.65
N GLY A 104 -25.82 1.90 12.39
CA GLY A 104 -24.55 1.32 12.00
C GLY A 104 -24.38 -0.15 12.42
N ILE A 105 -23.22 -0.70 12.07
CA ILE A 105 -22.83 -2.08 12.40
C ILE A 105 -21.98 -2.08 13.67
N GLN A 106 -22.37 -2.90 14.65
CA GLN A 106 -21.64 -3.02 15.90
C GLN A 106 -20.40 -3.92 15.70
N VAL A 107 -19.25 -3.26 15.56
CA VAL A 107 -17.91 -3.88 15.55
C VAL A 107 -16.99 -3.11 16.48
N PRO A 108 -15.99 -3.78 17.10
CA PRO A 108 -15.06 -3.10 18.00
C PRO A 108 -14.17 -2.13 17.23
N ASP A 109 -13.81 -1.03 17.90
CA ASP A 109 -12.76 -0.16 17.39
C ASP A 109 -11.40 -0.86 17.55
N TYR A 110 -10.56 -0.74 16.53
CA TYR A 110 -9.17 -1.15 16.57
C TYR A 110 -8.30 0.03 16.13
N LEU A 111 -7.48 0.54 17.05
CA LEU A 111 -6.71 1.77 16.89
C LEU A 111 -7.63 2.96 16.49
N GLY A 112 -8.76 3.10 17.18
CA GLY A 112 -9.68 4.22 17.02
C GLY A 112 -10.61 4.15 15.80
N SER A 113 -10.67 3.01 15.10
CA SER A 113 -11.56 2.86 13.93
C SER A 113 -12.19 1.47 13.81
N LYS A 114 -13.41 1.43 13.28
CA LYS A 114 -14.15 0.22 12.90
C LYS A 114 -13.73 -0.37 11.55
N SER A 115 -12.88 0.33 10.80
CA SER A 115 -12.49 -0.05 9.44
C SER A 115 -11.73 -1.38 9.40
N THR A 116 -12.03 -2.25 8.45
CA THR A 116 -11.27 -3.49 8.24
C THR A 116 -10.00 -3.20 7.44
N PHE A 117 -8.84 -3.64 7.94
CA PHE A 117 -7.63 -3.78 7.13
C PHE A 117 -7.35 -5.27 6.94
N THR A 118 -7.76 -5.83 5.79
CA THR A 118 -7.76 -7.28 5.54
C THR A 118 -6.34 -7.86 5.51
N LEU A 119 -5.42 -7.11 4.91
CA LEU A 119 -4.01 -7.44 4.86
C LEU A 119 -3.37 -7.54 6.26
N GLY A 120 -3.68 -6.58 7.14
CA GLY A 120 -3.23 -6.60 8.53
C GLY A 120 -4.03 -7.51 9.47
N GLN A 121 -5.15 -8.07 8.98
CA GLN A 121 -6.03 -8.97 9.73
C GLN A 121 -6.59 -8.36 11.04
N PHE A 122 -7.00 -7.09 11.00
CA PHE A 122 -7.63 -6.40 12.14
C PHE A 122 -8.70 -5.38 11.73
N GLY A 123 -9.48 -4.94 12.73
CA GLY A 123 -10.63 -4.06 12.55
C GLY A 123 -11.83 -4.76 11.91
N GLY A 124 -12.98 -4.07 11.90
CA GLY A 124 -14.24 -4.61 11.38
C GLY A 124 -14.64 -5.95 12.01
N HIS A 125 -15.22 -6.85 11.21
CA HIS A 125 -15.63 -8.18 11.67
C HIS A 125 -14.46 -9.17 11.62
N GLY A 126 -13.74 -9.29 12.75
CA GLY A 126 -12.66 -10.26 12.90
C GLY A 126 -11.45 -10.02 11.99
N GLY A 127 -11.25 -8.79 11.50
CA GLY A 127 -10.10 -8.44 10.66
C GLY A 127 -10.17 -8.94 9.22
N ARG A 128 -11.33 -9.37 8.72
CA ARG A 128 -11.45 -10.02 7.41
C ARG A 128 -12.71 -9.60 6.66
N ALA A 129 -12.79 -9.98 5.39
CA ALA A 129 -14.04 -9.99 4.65
C ALA A 129 -15.05 -10.97 5.29
N LEU A 130 -16.34 -10.68 5.12
CA LEU A 130 -17.43 -11.53 5.61
C LEU A 130 -17.42 -12.90 4.91
N ARG A 131 -17.93 -13.91 5.62
CA ARG A 131 -18.07 -15.29 5.18
C ARG A 131 -19.48 -15.79 5.45
N GLY A 132 -19.87 -16.85 4.75
CA GLY A 132 -21.15 -17.53 5.02
C GLY A 132 -21.21 -17.99 6.47
N GLY A 133 -22.32 -17.66 7.15
CA GLY A 133 -22.55 -17.99 8.57
C GLY A 133 -22.12 -16.91 9.56
N ASP A 134 -21.45 -15.84 9.13
CA ASP A 134 -21.14 -14.71 10.01
C ASP A 134 -22.43 -14.04 10.52
N VAL A 135 -22.38 -13.60 11.78
CA VAL A 135 -23.47 -12.85 12.44
C VAL A 135 -22.94 -11.49 12.84
N LEU A 136 -23.59 -10.44 12.32
CA LEU A 136 -23.29 -9.05 12.66
C LEU A 136 -24.37 -8.50 13.59
N HIS A 137 -23.94 -7.84 14.65
CA HIS A 137 -24.84 -7.16 15.57
C HIS A 137 -25.04 -5.70 15.14
N LEU A 138 -26.21 -5.16 15.45
CA LEU A 138 -26.58 -3.78 15.13
C LEU A 138 -26.80 -3.02 16.43
N ALA A 139 -26.44 -1.74 16.45
CA ALA A 139 -26.77 -0.89 17.57
C ALA A 139 -28.27 -0.51 17.52
N PRO A 140 -28.97 -0.43 18.67
CA PRO A 140 -30.32 0.12 18.70
C PRO A 140 -30.31 1.58 18.24
N HIS A 141 -31.17 1.95 17.30
CA HIS A 141 -31.27 3.33 16.82
C HIS A 141 -32.70 3.73 16.50
N ALA A 142 -32.98 5.03 16.57
CA ALA A 142 -34.27 5.58 16.18
C ALA A 142 -34.46 5.38 14.67
N ALA A 143 -35.65 4.94 14.26
CA ALA A 143 -35.97 4.80 12.85
C ALA A 143 -35.99 6.18 12.16
N ALA A 144 -35.31 6.29 11.01
CA ALA A 144 -35.54 7.34 10.03
C ALA A 144 -36.93 7.17 9.37
N ARG A 145 -37.30 8.04 8.43
CA ARG A 145 -38.56 7.91 7.69
C ARG A 145 -38.36 6.99 6.49
N SER A 146 -39.15 5.93 6.40
CA SER A 146 -39.13 5.03 5.24
C SER A 146 -39.52 5.79 3.97
N GLY A 147 -38.84 5.49 2.86
CA GLY A 147 -39.14 6.08 1.55
C GLY A 147 -38.42 7.39 1.24
N ASP A 148 -37.65 7.96 2.17
CA ASP A 148 -36.74 9.06 1.88
C ASP A 148 -35.71 8.62 0.83
N GLN A 149 -35.42 9.47 -0.16
CA GLN A 149 -34.53 9.17 -1.27
C GLN A 149 -33.42 10.20 -1.37
N LEU A 150 -32.23 9.76 -1.80
CA LEU A 150 -31.22 10.71 -2.24
C LEU A 150 -31.73 11.46 -3.47
N PRO A 151 -31.60 12.80 -3.49
CA PRO A 151 -31.88 13.60 -4.66
C PRO A 151 -31.14 13.08 -5.88
N ALA A 152 -31.79 13.08 -7.05
CA ALA A 152 -31.23 12.53 -8.28
C ALA A 152 -29.85 13.14 -8.63
N ALA A 153 -29.65 14.43 -8.34
CA ALA A 153 -28.39 15.13 -8.58
C ALA A 153 -27.23 14.67 -7.66
N LEU A 154 -27.52 13.93 -6.59
CA LEU A 154 -26.52 13.32 -5.72
C LEU A 154 -26.18 11.89 -6.10
N ARG A 155 -26.98 11.25 -6.95
CA ARG A 155 -26.70 9.89 -7.42
C ARG A 155 -25.43 9.90 -8.28
N THR A 156 -24.59 8.89 -8.08
CA THR A 156 -23.25 8.85 -8.67
C THR A 156 -23.34 8.62 -10.18
N ALA A 157 -23.09 9.68 -10.97
CA ALA A 157 -22.90 9.58 -12.41
C ALA A 157 -21.42 9.39 -12.74
N LEU A 158 -21.14 8.38 -13.57
CA LEU A 158 -19.80 7.91 -13.87
C LEU A 158 -19.57 8.00 -15.38
N ALA A 159 -18.87 9.06 -15.82
CA ALA A 159 -18.56 9.33 -17.24
C ALA A 159 -17.47 8.40 -17.80
N GLU A 160 -17.66 7.82 -18.99
CA GLU A 160 -16.78 6.81 -19.63
C GLU A 160 -15.27 7.04 -19.40
N VAL A 161 -14.80 8.28 -19.61
CA VAL A 161 -13.48 8.75 -19.17
C VAL A 161 -13.62 9.58 -17.90
N ARG A 162 -13.10 9.07 -16.78
CA ARG A 162 -13.15 9.75 -15.47
C ARG A 162 -12.16 10.91 -15.45
N THR A 163 -12.61 12.08 -15.03
CA THR A 163 -11.72 13.20 -14.78
C THR A 163 -11.32 13.22 -13.32
N LEU A 164 -10.03 13.03 -13.05
CA LEU A 164 -9.45 13.14 -11.71
C LEU A 164 -8.70 14.46 -11.60
N ARG A 165 -9.19 15.36 -10.74
CA ARG A 165 -8.51 16.63 -10.48
C ARG A 165 -7.36 16.41 -9.51
N VAL A 166 -6.21 17.02 -9.81
CA VAL A 166 -4.97 16.79 -9.07
C VAL A 166 -4.25 18.09 -8.74
N ILE A 167 -3.50 18.07 -7.64
CA ILE A 167 -2.42 19.02 -7.38
C ILE A 167 -1.15 18.46 -8.01
N TYR A 168 -0.42 19.30 -8.76
CA TYR A 168 0.88 18.96 -9.30
C TYR A 168 1.94 18.97 -8.19
N GLY A 169 2.74 17.91 -8.12
CA GLY A 169 3.69 17.65 -7.05
C GLY A 169 3.45 16.32 -6.31
N PRO A 170 4.41 15.89 -5.48
CA PRO A 170 5.62 16.64 -5.11
C PRO A 170 6.80 16.53 -6.11
N HIS A 171 6.85 15.48 -6.93
CA HIS A 171 8.02 15.12 -7.74
C HIS A 171 7.74 15.28 -9.25
N GLY A 172 7.74 16.52 -9.74
CA GLY A 172 7.47 16.84 -11.15
C GLY A 172 8.72 17.06 -12.01
N ALA A 173 8.49 17.56 -13.24
CA ALA A 173 9.50 18.19 -14.07
C ALA A 173 9.96 19.56 -13.53
N PRO A 174 11.19 20.00 -13.82
CA PRO A 174 12.21 19.29 -14.62
C PRO A 174 13.10 18.35 -13.79
N GLU A 175 12.89 18.25 -12.47
CA GLU A 175 13.82 17.54 -11.57
C GLU A 175 13.79 16.01 -11.77
N PHE A 176 12.61 15.44 -12.00
CA PHE A 176 12.43 13.98 -12.09
C PHE A 176 11.98 13.53 -13.47
N PHE A 177 11.08 14.30 -14.10
CA PHE A 177 10.52 13.99 -15.42
C PHE A 177 10.95 15.05 -16.45
N ALA A 178 11.07 14.64 -17.69
CA ALA A 178 11.20 15.58 -18.80
C ALA A 178 9.90 16.41 -18.94
N PRO A 179 9.96 17.74 -19.16
CA PRO A 179 8.78 18.59 -19.28
C PRO A 179 7.75 18.09 -20.32
N GLU A 180 8.21 17.55 -21.45
CA GLU A 180 7.39 16.97 -22.51
C GLU A 180 6.62 15.73 -22.08
N TYR A 181 7.16 14.94 -21.13
CA TYR A 181 6.44 13.82 -20.57
C TYR A 181 5.33 14.26 -19.63
N ILE A 182 5.53 15.34 -18.87
CA ILE A 182 4.46 15.90 -18.04
C ILE A 182 3.29 16.39 -18.90
N ALA A 183 3.56 17.00 -20.06
CA ALA A 183 2.49 17.32 -21.02
C ALA A 183 1.75 16.05 -21.48
N THR A 184 2.51 15.02 -21.89
CA THR A 184 1.97 13.72 -22.29
C THR A 184 1.11 13.08 -21.19
N PHE A 185 1.55 13.17 -19.93
CA PHE A 185 0.85 12.63 -18.77
C PHE A 185 -0.56 13.21 -18.61
N PHE A 186 -0.71 14.53 -18.77
CA PHE A 186 -2.00 15.22 -18.64
C PHE A 186 -2.91 15.04 -19.87
N ASP A 187 -2.34 14.87 -21.07
CA ASP A 187 -3.12 14.64 -22.30
C ASP A 187 -3.64 13.19 -22.41
N THR A 188 -2.99 12.25 -21.74
CA THR A 188 -3.28 10.82 -21.81
C THR A 188 -4.60 10.43 -21.14
N GLU A 189 -5.37 9.55 -21.80
CA GLU A 189 -6.39 8.72 -21.16
C GLU A 189 -5.73 7.42 -20.67
N TRP A 190 -5.53 7.33 -19.37
CA TRP A 190 -4.92 6.18 -18.71
C TRP A 190 -5.94 5.08 -18.52
N GLU A 191 -5.60 3.85 -18.85
CA GLU A 191 -6.47 2.70 -18.64
C GLU A 191 -6.18 2.03 -17.30
N VAL A 192 -7.22 1.64 -16.55
CA VAL A 192 -7.08 0.94 -15.28
C VAL A 192 -6.71 -0.52 -15.52
N HIS A 193 -5.57 -0.93 -14.97
CA HIS A 193 -5.06 -2.29 -15.04
C HIS A 193 -5.83 -3.24 -14.11
N PHE A 194 -5.95 -4.52 -14.48
CA PHE A 194 -6.68 -5.54 -13.70
C PHE A 194 -6.08 -5.80 -12.31
N ASN A 195 -4.77 -5.64 -12.17
CA ASN A 195 -4.06 -5.77 -10.89
C ASN A 195 -4.20 -4.51 -9.99
N SER A 196 -5.46 -4.13 -9.75
CA SER A 196 -5.88 -2.98 -8.94
C SER A 196 -6.68 -3.46 -7.72
N SER A 197 -6.46 -2.86 -6.56
CA SER A 197 -7.16 -3.21 -5.32
C SER A 197 -7.26 -2.01 -4.37
N ARG A 198 -7.73 -2.21 -3.14
CA ARG A 198 -7.77 -1.15 -2.11
C ARG A 198 -6.38 -0.58 -1.77
N THR A 199 -5.31 -1.33 -2.06
CA THR A 199 -3.92 -0.85 -1.92
C THR A 199 -3.54 0.20 -2.97
N GLY A 200 -4.20 0.18 -4.13
CA GLY A 200 -3.96 1.14 -5.21
C GLY A 200 -4.52 0.69 -6.55
N VAL A 201 -4.74 1.67 -7.43
CA VAL A 201 -5.28 1.50 -8.79
C VAL A 201 -4.13 1.64 -9.78
N ARG A 202 -3.71 0.54 -10.38
CA ARG A 202 -2.61 0.52 -11.35
C ARG A 202 -3.10 1.01 -12.70
N LEU A 203 -2.26 1.75 -13.41
CA LEU A 203 -2.60 2.36 -14.68
C LEU A 203 -1.69 1.85 -15.82
N ILE A 204 -2.28 1.79 -17.01
CA ILE A 204 -1.62 1.50 -18.28
C ILE A 204 -1.58 2.81 -19.08
N GLY A 205 -0.42 3.14 -19.62
CA GLY A 205 -0.23 4.34 -20.42
C GLY A 205 1.22 4.50 -20.90
N PRO A 206 1.60 5.70 -21.36
CA PRO A 206 2.91 5.94 -21.97
C PRO A 206 4.04 5.81 -20.95
N LYS A 207 5.14 5.18 -21.38
CA LYS A 207 6.36 5.07 -20.58
C LYS A 207 6.94 6.47 -20.27
N PRO A 208 7.43 6.69 -19.04
CA PRO A 208 8.02 7.96 -18.62
C PRO A 208 9.29 8.32 -19.36
N LEU A 209 9.47 9.63 -19.60
CA LEU A 209 10.76 10.21 -19.97
C LEU A 209 11.35 10.85 -18.72
N TRP A 210 12.44 10.27 -18.25
CA TRP A 210 13.12 10.66 -17.02
C TRP A 210 14.11 11.80 -17.29
N ALA A 211 14.24 12.74 -16.34
CA ALA A 211 15.23 13.82 -16.40
C ALA A 211 16.60 13.42 -15.84
N ARG A 212 16.73 12.19 -15.36
CA ARG A 212 17.93 11.63 -14.71
C ARG A 212 18.13 10.19 -15.11
N ASP A 213 19.38 9.72 -15.05
CA ASP A 213 19.76 8.37 -15.49
C ASP A 213 19.56 7.30 -14.40
N SER A 214 19.47 7.69 -13.13
CA SER A 214 19.22 6.78 -12.00
C SER A 214 18.74 7.53 -10.74
N GLY A 215 18.35 6.79 -9.69
CA GLY A 215 18.08 7.32 -8.36
C GLY A 215 19.29 7.35 -7.42
N GLY A 216 20.50 7.05 -7.91
CA GLY A 216 21.73 7.03 -7.10
C GLY A 216 21.70 5.95 -6.01
N GLU A 217 22.11 6.29 -4.79
CA GLU A 217 22.12 5.38 -3.63
C GLU A 217 20.73 4.85 -3.26
N ALA A 218 19.65 5.53 -3.68
CA ALA A 218 18.28 5.09 -3.45
C ALA A 218 17.83 3.97 -4.41
N GLY A 219 18.52 3.77 -5.52
CA GLY A 219 18.23 2.71 -6.48
C GLY A 219 18.62 3.05 -7.92
N LEU A 220 18.75 2.00 -8.75
CA LEU A 220 19.18 2.11 -10.14
C LEU A 220 18.15 2.77 -11.04
N HIS A 221 16.86 2.64 -10.74
CA HIS A 221 15.83 3.16 -11.61
C HIS A 221 15.70 4.69 -11.44
N PRO A 222 15.54 5.47 -12.53
CA PRO A 222 15.32 6.91 -12.45
C PRO A 222 14.08 7.37 -11.67
N SER A 223 13.17 6.47 -11.33
CA SER A 223 12.05 6.79 -10.44
C SER A 223 12.40 6.67 -8.95
N ASN A 224 13.55 6.08 -8.61
CA ASN A 224 13.92 5.82 -7.22
C ASN A 224 14.32 7.09 -6.45
N ILE A 225 13.82 7.23 -5.24
CA ILE A 225 14.18 8.29 -4.29
C ILE A 225 14.43 7.68 -2.91
N HIS A 226 15.18 8.39 -2.07
CA HIS A 226 15.31 8.01 -0.66
C HIS A 226 13.92 7.96 -0.04
N ASP A 227 13.59 6.84 0.58
CA ASP A 227 12.21 6.51 0.89
C ASP A 227 11.55 7.62 1.74
N ASN A 228 10.38 8.06 1.29
CA ASN A 228 9.62 9.15 1.88
C ASN A 228 8.14 8.76 2.07
N PRO A 229 7.40 9.52 2.88
CA PRO A 229 5.98 9.27 3.06
C PRO A 229 5.19 9.65 1.81
N TYR A 230 4.13 8.89 1.54
CA TYR A 230 3.15 9.18 0.50
C TYR A 230 1.84 9.71 1.06
N ALA A 231 1.07 10.38 0.21
CA ALA A 231 -0.33 10.71 0.45
C ALA A 231 -1.26 9.68 -0.21
N VAL A 232 -2.42 9.41 0.39
CA VAL A 232 -3.49 8.67 -0.29
C VAL A 232 -3.92 9.47 -1.53
N GLY A 233 -4.02 8.80 -2.68
CA GLY A 233 -4.29 9.44 -3.97
C GLY A 233 -3.05 9.97 -4.70
N ALA A 234 -1.84 9.83 -4.15
CA ALA A 234 -0.61 10.09 -4.90
C ALA A 234 -0.49 9.12 -6.07
N VAL A 235 -0.05 9.61 -7.23
CA VAL A 235 0.25 8.76 -8.40
C VAL A 235 1.71 8.37 -8.33
N ASP A 236 1.98 7.17 -7.83
CA ASP A 236 3.31 6.66 -7.57
C ASP A 236 3.88 5.91 -8.78
N PHE A 237 5.10 6.24 -9.21
CA PHE A 237 5.78 5.60 -10.34
C PHE A 237 6.70 4.47 -9.87
N THR A 238 6.10 3.29 -9.67
CA THR A 238 6.81 2.05 -9.32
C THR A 238 7.64 1.52 -10.51
N GLY A 239 8.81 2.11 -10.71
CA GLY A 239 9.53 1.99 -11.98
C GLY A 239 8.85 2.83 -13.06
N ASP A 240 8.55 2.22 -14.21
CA ASP A 240 7.85 2.86 -15.32
C ASP A 240 6.32 2.70 -15.26
N MET A 241 5.79 2.00 -14.25
CA MET A 241 4.36 1.73 -14.11
C MET A 241 3.72 2.58 -12.99
N PRO A 242 2.77 3.48 -13.33
CA PRO A 242 2.08 4.29 -12.34
C PRO A 242 0.98 3.52 -11.58
N VAL A 243 0.81 3.86 -10.30
CA VAL A 243 -0.28 3.39 -9.44
C VAL A 243 -0.82 4.54 -8.61
N ILE A 244 -2.14 4.74 -8.61
CA ILE A 244 -2.80 5.67 -7.69
C ILE A 244 -2.93 4.99 -6.33
N LEU A 245 -2.28 5.52 -5.30
CA LEU A 245 -2.27 4.89 -3.97
C LEU A 245 -3.65 4.95 -3.31
N GLY A 246 -4.15 3.80 -2.88
CA GLY A 246 -5.48 3.65 -2.27
C GLY A 246 -5.45 3.81 -0.74
N PRO A 247 -6.62 3.73 -0.08
CA PRO A 247 -6.72 3.89 1.38
C PRO A 247 -6.11 2.74 2.18
N ASP A 248 -5.84 1.57 1.57
CA ASP A 248 -5.06 0.47 2.16
C ASP A 248 -3.61 0.45 1.60
N GLY A 249 -3.18 1.53 0.94
CA GLY A 249 -1.88 1.64 0.29
C GLY A 249 -0.72 1.84 1.26
N PRO A 250 0.51 1.76 0.73
CA PRO A 250 1.74 1.90 1.51
C PRO A 250 1.88 3.32 2.05
N SER A 251 2.44 3.46 3.25
CA SER A 251 2.71 4.76 3.85
C SER A 251 4.02 5.38 3.37
N LEU A 252 5.08 4.58 3.34
CA LEU A 252 6.44 5.00 3.02
C LEU A 252 6.94 4.16 1.86
N GLY A 253 7.65 4.80 0.93
CA GLY A 253 8.27 4.12 -0.20
C GLY A 253 9.27 4.99 -0.95
N GLY A 254 9.96 4.38 -1.92
CA GLY A 254 11.15 4.97 -2.57
C GLY A 254 10.96 5.28 -4.05
N PHE A 255 9.81 5.83 -4.42
CA PHE A 255 9.45 6.18 -5.80
C PHE A 255 8.84 7.57 -5.90
N VAL A 256 9.04 8.24 -7.05
CA VAL A 256 8.51 9.59 -7.30
C VAL A 256 7.00 9.60 -7.59
N CYS A 257 6.36 10.73 -7.28
CA CYS A 257 4.95 10.98 -7.53
C CYS A 257 4.77 12.38 -8.16
N PRO A 258 4.40 12.52 -9.45
CA PRO A 258 4.29 13.82 -10.09
C PRO A 258 2.99 14.57 -9.76
N VAL A 259 1.94 13.88 -9.32
CA VAL A 259 0.65 14.47 -8.98
C VAL A 259 -0.01 13.74 -7.81
N THR A 260 -0.92 14.42 -7.11
CA THR A 260 -1.78 13.84 -6.08
C THR A 260 -3.24 14.24 -6.28
N VAL A 261 -4.14 13.27 -6.23
CA VAL A 261 -5.59 13.48 -6.31
C VAL A 261 -6.07 14.26 -5.08
N ILE A 262 -6.49 15.51 -5.29
CA ILE A 262 -7.86 15.92 -4.97
C ILE A 262 -8.58 15.30 -3.77
N GLU A 263 -8.56 15.84 -2.54
CA GLU A 263 -9.44 15.32 -1.46
C GLU A 263 -10.90 15.15 -1.93
N ALA A 264 -11.43 16.14 -2.65
CA ALA A 264 -12.80 16.13 -3.17
C ALA A 264 -13.07 15.04 -4.24
N ASP A 265 -12.02 14.47 -4.83
CA ASP A 265 -12.08 13.49 -5.92
C ASP A 265 -11.65 12.08 -5.50
N LEU A 266 -11.08 11.89 -4.29
CA LEU A 266 -10.62 10.59 -3.80
C LEU A 266 -11.70 9.50 -3.88
N TRP A 267 -12.96 9.87 -3.65
CA TRP A 267 -14.09 8.92 -3.73
C TRP A 267 -14.22 8.23 -5.09
N GLN A 268 -13.79 8.88 -6.18
CA GLN A 268 -13.85 8.33 -7.53
C GLN A 268 -12.97 7.09 -7.68
N LEU A 269 -11.87 7.01 -6.92
CA LEU A 269 -10.96 5.87 -6.94
C LEU A 269 -11.66 4.57 -6.54
N GLY A 270 -12.61 4.65 -5.60
CA GLY A 270 -13.41 3.51 -5.18
C GLY A 270 -14.34 2.94 -6.25
N GLN A 271 -14.58 3.68 -7.34
CA GLN A 271 -15.43 3.26 -8.45
C GLN A 271 -14.65 2.80 -9.69
N LEU A 272 -13.32 2.92 -9.71
CA LEU A 272 -12.49 2.47 -10.82
C LEU A 272 -12.39 0.94 -10.86
N LYS A 273 -12.61 0.35 -12.03
CA LYS A 273 -12.36 -1.06 -12.33
C LYS A 273 -11.50 -1.25 -13.56
N ALA A 274 -10.99 -2.47 -13.75
CA ALA A 274 -10.21 -2.85 -14.93
C ALA A 274 -10.88 -2.40 -16.23
N GLY A 275 -10.11 -1.76 -17.12
CA GLY A 275 -10.57 -1.21 -18.39
C GLY A 275 -11.23 0.18 -18.32
N ASP A 276 -11.57 0.70 -17.13
CA ASP A 276 -12.02 2.09 -17.00
C ASP A 276 -10.89 3.04 -17.43
N LYS A 277 -11.25 4.19 -18.01
CA LYS A 277 -10.29 5.22 -18.42
C LYS A 277 -10.32 6.40 -17.46
N VAL A 278 -9.15 6.97 -17.16
CA VAL A 278 -9.00 8.19 -16.37
C VAL A 278 -8.13 9.22 -17.10
N ARG A 279 -8.49 10.50 -17.00
CA ARG A 279 -7.65 11.62 -17.41
C ARG A 279 -7.40 12.51 -16.20
N PHE A 280 -6.15 12.88 -15.99
CA PHE A 280 -5.76 13.81 -14.93
C PHE A 280 -5.91 15.25 -15.38
N VAL A 281 -6.38 16.13 -14.51
CA VAL A 281 -6.50 17.56 -14.77
C VAL A 281 -5.95 18.35 -13.59
N ALA A 282 -4.95 19.19 -13.83
CA ALA A 282 -4.37 20.03 -12.78
C ALA A 282 -5.35 21.14 -12.36
N VAL A 283 -5.43 21.37 -11.05
CA VAL A 283 -6.17 22.49 -10.44
C VAL A 283 -5.28 23.20 -9.42
N ASP A 284 -5.64 24.45 -9.09
CA ASP A 284 -4.96 25.19 -8.03
C ASP A 284 -5.53 24.85 -6.63
N LEU A 285 -4.76 25.17 -5.57
CA LEU A 285 -5.17 24.92 -4.19
C LEU A 285 -6.51 25.61 -3.82
N PRO A 286 -6.77 26.88 -4.17
CA PRO A 286 -8.07 27.51 -3.90
C PRO A 286 -9.24 26.75 -4.52
N THR A 287 -9.09 26.27 -5.76
CA THR A 287 -10.12 25.47 -6.44
C THR A 287 -10.33 24.14 -5.73
N ALA A 288 -9.26 23.43 -5.39
CA ALA A 288 -9.34 22.16 -4.67
C ALA A 288 -10.08 22.31 -3.32
N ARG A 289 -9.79 23.37 -2.57
CA ARG A 289 -10.45 23.68 -1.29
C ARG A 289 -11.92 24.09 -1.44
N ARG A 290 -12.28 24.92 -2.43
CA ARG A 290 -13.70 25.22 -2.73
C ARG A 290 -14.49 23.96 -3.06
N LEU A 291 -13.88 23.02 -3.78
CA LEU A 291 -14.49 21.73 -4.10
C LEU A 291 -14.68 20.87 -2.85
N ALA A 292 -13.68 20.79 -1.98
CA ALA A 292 -13.78 20.07 -0.70
C ALA A 292 -14.87 20.67 0.21
N GLU A 293 -14.96 22.00 0.28
CA GLU A 293 -16.05 22.69 1.00
C GLU A 293 -17.43 22.38 0.40
N GLY A 294 -17.55 22.41 -0.93
CA GLY A 294 -18.77 21.99 -1.63
C GLY A 294 -19.16 20.55 -1.31
N ARG A 295 -18.20 19.65 -1.14
CA ARG A 295 -18.44 18.26 -0.71
C ARG A 295 -18.93 18.15 0.72
N ARG A 296 -18.38 18.95 1.64
CA ARG A 296 -18.87 19.01 3.03
C ARG A 296 -20.29 19.58 3.07
N ALA A 297 -20.57 20.63 2.31
CA ALA A 297 -21.91 21.20 2.18
C ALA A 297 -22.91 20.19 1.58
N GLU A 298 -22.53 19.50 0.50
CA GLU A 298 -23.33 18.42 -0.12
C GLU A 298 -23.75 17.36 0.90
N LEU A 299 -22.81 16.90 1.72
CA LEU A 299 -23.08 15.91 2.77
C LEU A 299 -23.94 16.47 3.91
N ALA A 300 -23.72 17.71 4.32
CA ALA A 300 -24.47 18.33 5.41
C ALA A 300 -25.95 18.53 5.05
N THR A 301 -26.21 19.01 3.83
CA THR A 301 -27.54 19.41 3.36
C THR A 301 -28.26 18.34 2.56
N LEU A 302 -27.58 17.27 2.14
CA LEU A 302 -28.07 16.31 1.15
C LEU A 302 -28.58 17.02 -0.12
N SER A 303 -27.90 18.08 -0.56
CA SER A 303 -28.22 18.79 -1.80
C SER A 303 -26.98 18.95 -2.67
N HIS A 304 -27.15 18.79 -3.99
CA HIS A 304 -26.05 18.96 -4.93
C HIS A 304 -25.46 20.37 -4.87
N GLN A 305 -24.13 20.46 -4.84
CA GLN A 305 -23.40 21.72 -4.82
C GLN A 305 -22.66 21.89 -6.15
N ALA A 306 -23.16 22.81 -6.99
CA ALA A 306 -22.52 23.14 -8.25
C ALA A 306 -21.34 24.11 -8.01
N ILE A 307 -20.13 23.58 -7.95
CA ILE A 307 -18.91 24.38 -7.78
C ILE A 307 -18.21 24.51 -9.14
N ALA A 308 -18.20 25.73 -9.68
CA ALA A 308 -17.48 26.03 -10.91
C ALA A 308 -15.96 25.89 -10.70
N TRP A 309 -15.29 25.28 -11.67
CA TRP A 309 -13.85 25.11 -11.69
C TRP A 309 -13.35 25.06 -13.14
N GLN A 310 -12.05 25.27 -13.32
CA GLN A 310 -11.37 25.16 -14.60
C GLN A 310 -9.96 24.58 -14.40
N PRO A 311 -9.35 23.95 -15.42
CA PRO A 311 -7.95 23.56 -15.37
C PRO A 311 -7.05 24.75 -15.01
N ALA A 312 -6.05 24.51 -14.18
CA ALA A 312 -5.05 25.50 -13.83
C ALA A 312 -3.71 25.19 -14.54
N PRO A 313 -2.93 26.23 -14.91
CA PRO A 313 -1.58 26.01 -15.40
C PRO A 313 -0.71 25.35 -14.32
N LEU A 314 0.25 24.52 -14.76
CA LEU A 314 1.20 23.92 -13.84
C LEU A 314 2.09 25.00 -13.23
N THR A 315 2.20 24.98 -11.91
CA THR A 315 3.12 25.82 -11.15
C THR A 315 4.09 24.94 -10.38
N SER A 316 5.21 25.49 -9.92
CA SER A 316 6.16 24.70 -9.12
C SER A 316 5.47 24.13 -7.88
N PRO A 317 5.67 22.84 -7.57
CA PRO A 317 5.14 22.27 -6.33
C PRO A 317 5.89 22.79 -5.09
N VAL A 318 7.05 23.44 -5.26
CA VAL A 318 7.85 24.00 -4.17
C VAL A 318 7.21 25.29 -3.65
N VAL A 319 6.71 25.25 -2.41
CA VAL A 319 6.02 26.37 -1.75
C VAL A 319 6.87 27.07 -0.68
N MET A 320 7.99 26.47 -0.28
CA MET A 320 8.98 27.10 0.59
C MET A 320 10.36 26.48 0.37
N THR A 321 11.39 27.32 0.38
CA THR A 321 12.78 26.90 0.60
C THR A 321 13.36 27.77 1.71
N CYS A 322 14.05 27.17 2.68
CA CYS A 322 14.77 27.89 3.73
C CYS A 322 16.05 27.15 4.15
N GLY A 323 16.97 27.85 4.80
CA GLY A 323 18.30 27.31 5.11
C GLY A 323 19.18 27.12 3.88
N GLU A 324 20.41 26.66 4.09
CA GLU A 324 21.44 26.47 3.06
C GLU A 324 22.19 25.16 3.30
N ALA A 325 22.80 24.60 2.24
CA ALA A 325 23.60 23.37 2.28
C ALA A 325 22.92 22.21 3.04
N ASP A 326 23.58 21.63 4.04
CA ASP A 326 23.09 20.53 4.89
C ASP A 326 21.91 20.93 5.79
N LYS A 327 21.59 22.22 5.86
CA LYS A 327 20.44 22.78 6.60
C LYS A 327 19.34 23.29 5.66
N ARG A 328 19.49 23.10 4.34
CA ARG A 328 18.43 23.44 3.37
C ARG A 328 17.20 22.58 3.63
N LEU A 329 16.02 23.18 3.62
CA LEU A 329 14.72 22.52 3.72
C LEU A 329 13.81 23.03 2.61
N VAL A 330 13.27 22.10 1.83
CA VAL A 330 12.32 22.37 0.74
C VAL A 330 10.96 21.82 1.13
N ALA A 331 9.91 22.65 1.07
CA ALA A 331 8.54 22.21 1.28
C ALA A 331 7.81 22.14 -0.07
N ARG A 332 7.21 20.99 -0.36
CA ARG A 332 6.50 20.67 -1.59
C ARG A 332 5.04 20.30 -1.30
N LEU A 333 4.14 20.76 -2.15
CA LEU A 333 2.75 20.28 -2.12
C LEU A 333 2.72 18.79 -2.49
N SER A 334 2.00 18.01 -1.69
CA SER A 334 1.76 16.59 -1.94
C SER A 334 0.25 16.33 -1.92
N GLY A 335 -0.48 17.00 -2.81
CA GLY A 335 -1.93 17.12 -2.73
C GLY A 335 -2.35 18.41 -2.05
N ASP A 336 -3.65 18.51 -1.77
CA ASP A 336 -4.26 19.69 -1.15
C ASP A 336 -4.41 19.57 0.37
N THR A 337 -4.00 18.45 0.96
CA THR A 337 -4.05 18.14 2.41
C THR A 337 -2.72 17.66 2.99
N HIS A 338 -1.64 17.60 2.19
CA HIS A 338 -0.33 17.17 2.67
C HIS A 338 0.79 18.09 2.21
N LEU A 339 1.79 18.26 3.08
CA LEU A 339 3.01 19.00 2.81
C LEU A 339 4.21 18.07 3.03
N LEU A 340 5.01 17.86 1.98
CA LEU A 340 6.26 17.10 2.05
C LEU A 340 7.43 18.05 2.29
N LEU A 341 8.20 17.82 3.33
CA LEU A 341 9.43 18.53 3.66
C LEU A 341 10.63 17.66 3.31
N GLU A 342 11.63 18.21 2.63
CA GLU A 342 12.85 17.51 2.22
C GLU A 342 14.09 18.28 2.66
N ALA A 343 14.95 17.64 3.45
CA ALA A 343 16.15 18.26 4.01
C ALA A 343 17.43 17.89 3.25
N GLY A 344 18.31 18.86 3.04
CA GLY A 344 19.63 18.68 2.41
C GLY A 344 19.58 18.19 0.97
N GLU A 345 20.68 17.61 0.50
CA GLU A 345 20.80 16.96 -0.80
C GLU A 345 20.19 15.54 -0.79
N PRO A 346 19.86 14.95 -1.95
CA PRO A 346 19.25 13.62 -2.04
C PRO A 346 20.29 12.51 -1.81
N GLU A 347 20.80 12.42 -0.58
CA GLU A 347 21.82 11.45 -0.16
C GLU A 347 21.42 10.73 1.14
N LEU A 348 22.00 9.55 1.41
CA LEU A 348 21.82 8.86 2.69
C LEU A 348 22.72 9.45 3.79
N ASP A 349 22.20 10.48 4.46
CA ASP A 349 22.87 11.13 5.60
C ASP A 349 22.08 10.99 6.91
N LEU A 350 22.69 10.32 7.90
CA LEU A 350 22.09 10.18 9.23
C LEU A 350 21.98 11.54 9.94
N VAL A 351 22.87 12.49 9.69
CA VAL A 351 22.80 13.84 10.28
C VAL A 351 21.48 14.52 9.90
N LEU A 352 21.09 14.44 8.62
CA LEU A 352 19.80 14.94 8.14
C LEU A 352 18.63 14.22 8.84
N ARG A 353 18.72 12.89 9.00
CA ARG A 353 17.68 12.14 9.70
C ARG A 353 17.52 12.57 11.16
N PHE A 354 18.60 12.85 11.88
CA PHE A 354 18.55 13.42 13.24
C PHE A 354 17.80 14.75 13.26
N ARG A 355 18.10 15.65 12.31
CA ARG A 355 17.41 16.95 12.22
C ARG A 355 15.93 16.78 11.88
N ILE A 356 15.59 15.91 10.93
CA ILE A 356 14.20 15.56 10.61
C ILE A 356 13.47 15.01 11.84
N HIS A 357 14.12 14.19 12.65
CA HIS A 357 13.52 13.69 13.90
C HIS A 357 13.28 14.80 14.91
N ALA A 358 14.26 15.67 15.11
CA ALA A 358 14.14 16.80 16.01
C ALA A 358 12.99 17.73 15.57
N LEU A 359 12.84 17.96 14.26
CA LEU A 359 11.70 18.69 13.70
C LEU A 359 10.38 17.98 13.98
N MET A 360 10.30 16.68 13.72
CA MET A 360 9.12 15.87 14.03
C MET A 360 8.72 16.01 15.51
N GLN A 361 9.66 15.81 16.43
CA GLN A 361 9.39 15.91 17.87
C GLN A 361 8.96 17.32 18.29
N ALA A 362 9.57 18.36 17.72
CA ALA A 362 9.20 19.74 18.00
C ALA A 362 7.77 20.05 17.54
N LEU A 363 7.37 19.57 16.36
CA LEU A 363 6.01 19.73 15.83
C LEU A 363 4.99 18.93 16.66
N GLU A 364 5.30 17.68 17.00
CA GLU A 364 4.45 16.83 17.85
C GLU A 364 4.25 17.45 19.25
N ALA A 365 5.31 17.98 19.86
CA ALA A 365 5.25 18.57 21.19
C ALA A 365 4.33 19.81 21.28
N GLN A 366 4.19 20.56 20.19
CA GLN A 366 3.27 21.70 20.13
C GLN A 366 1.85 21.33 19.75
N SER A 367 1.63 20.20 19.05
CA SER A 367 0.31 19.64 18.71
C SER A 367 -0.71 20.70 18.28
N LYS A 368 -0.53 21.29 17.09
CA LYS A 368 -1.49 22.27 16.55
C LYS A 368 -2.76 21.59 16.07
N ASP A 369 -3.91 22.20 16.40
CA ASP A 369 -5.19 21.79 15.84
C ASP A 369 -5.14 21.84 14.30
N GLY A 370 -5.69 20.81 13.67
CA GLY A 370 -5.60 20.60 12.22
C GLY A 370 -4.38 19.83 11.72
N ALA A 371 -3.35 19.54 12.53
CA ALA A 371 -2.33 18.55 12.16
C ALA A 371 -2.83 17.13 12.48
N ILE A 372 -2.87 16.25 11.48
CA ILE A 372 -3.46 14.91 11.58
C ILE A 372 -2.38 13.83 11.76
N ASP A 373 -1.43 13.75 10.82
CA ASP A 373 -0.31 12.81 10.86
C ASP A 373 1.00 13.56 10.56
N ILE A 374 2.06 13.23 11.31
CA ILE A 374 3.44 13.69 11.05
C ILE A 374 4.28 12.43 10.80
N THR A 375 4.67 12.20 9.55
CA THR A 375 5.30 10.95 9.14
C THR A 375 6.73 11.19 8.65
N PRO A 376 7.76 10.63 9.30
CA PRO A 376 9.14 10.78 8.87
C PRO A 376 9.49 9.79 7.74
N GLY A 377 10.27 10.26 6.77
CA GLY A 377 11.04 9.45 5.82
C GLY A 377 12.52 9.41 6.19
N ILE A 378 13.37 9.04 5.23
CA ILE A 378 14.84 9.00 5.42
C ILE A 378 15.43 10.40 5.61
N ARG A 379 15.10 11.32 4.71
CA ARG A 379 15.55 12.73 4.71
C ARG A 379 14.39 13.72 4.60
N SER A 380 13.19 13.24 4.90
CA SER A 380 11.95 13.96 4.67
C SER A 380 10.98 13.83 5.82
N LEU A 381 10.01 14.75 5.88
CA LEU A 381 8.92 14.74 6.85
C LEU A 381 7.64 15.16 6.12
N GLN A 382 6.60 14.34 6.16
CA GLN A 382 5.31 14.70 5.60
C GLN A 382 4.33 15.05 6.71
N ILE A 383 3.59 16.14 6.52
CA ILE A 383 2.53 16.57 7.42
C ILE A 383 1.21 16.45 6.68
N HIS A 384 0.33 15.56 7.16
CA HIS A 384 -1.07 15.50 6.78
C HIS A 384 -1.84 16.47 7.67
N PHE A 385 -2.57 17.41 7.07
CA PHE A 385 -3.27 18.46 7.80
C PHE A 385 -4.64 18.74 7.19
N GLN A 386 -5.52 19.33 7.99
CA GLN A 386 -6.83 19.82 7.57
C GLN A 386 -6.73 21.33 7.25
N PRO A 387 -6.78 21.73 5.96
CA PRO A 387 -6.59 23.13 5.57
C PRO A 387 -7.59 24.12 6.17
N GLU A 388 -8.80 23.64 6.49
CA GLU A 388 -9.89 24.41 7.09
C GLU A 388 -9.58 24.88 8.52
N THR A 389 -8.78 24.12 9.27
CA THR A 389 -8.37 24.46 10.64
C THR A 389 -6.93 24.95 10.69
N LEU A 390 -6.04 24.41 9.85
CA LEU A 390 -4.64 24.81 9.72
C LEU A 390 -4.33 25.24 8.29
N SER A 391 -4.32 26.55 8.04
CA SER A 391 -3.94 27.07 6.71
C SER A 391 -2.50 26.71 6.33
N LEU A 392 -2.24 26.53 5.03
CA LEU A 392 -0.90 26.26 4.51
C LEU A 392 0.10 27.35 4.92
N GLU A 393 -0.29 28.62 4.91
CA GLU A 393 0.59 29.73 5.34
C GLU A 393 1.02 29.58 6.80
N THR A 394 0.06 29.27 7.69
CA THR A 394 0.35 29.05 9.11
C THR A 394 1.22 27.82 9.33
N LEU A 395 0.99 26.74 8.57
CA LEU A 395 1.82 25.54 8.60
C LEU A 395 3.26 25.82 8.15
N LEU A 396 3.44 26.55 7.05
CA LEU A 396 4.77 26.90 6.54
C LEU A 396 5.54 27.80 7.52
N ALA A 397 4.87 28.79 8.11
CA ALA A 397 5.47 29.65 9.13
C ALA A 397 5.90 28.85 10.37
N TRP A 398 5.07 27.90 10.79
CA TRP A 398 5.38 27.00 11.89
C TRP A 398 6.59 26.12 11.61
N VAL A 399 6.59 25.41 10.49
CA VAL A 399 7.71 24.55 10.06
C VAL A 399 9.01 25.34 9.97
N ARG A 400 8.98 26.55 9.39
CA ARG A 400 10.17 27.41 9.27
C ARG A 400 10.75 27.78 10.64
N SER A 401 9.89 28.13 11.59
CA SER A 401 10.30 28.48 12.95
C SER A 401 10.96 27.30 13.67
N GLU A 402 10.34 26.12 13.61
CA GLU A 402 10.89 24.92 14.24
C GLU A 402 12.19 24.47 13.57
N TRP A 403 12.24 24.51 12.23
CA TRP A 403 13.44 24.13 11.49
C TRP A 403 14.64 25.04 11.83
N TYR A 404 14.41 26.36 11.93
CA TYR A 404 15.46 27.29 12.37
C TYR A 404 16.02 26.90 13.75
N THR A 405 15.14 26.57 14.70
CA THR A 405 15.52 26.14 16.06
C THR A 405 16.32 24.83 16.04
N VAL A 406 15.85 23.84 15.27
CA VAL A 406 16.56 22.55 15.08
C VAL A 406 17.96 22.76 14.48
N CYS A 407 18.10 23.69 13.54
CA CYS A 407 19.35 24.00 12.86
C CYS A 407 20.37 24.75 13.74
N LEU A 408 19.94 25.39 14.83
CA LEU A 408 20.83 26.02 15.81
C LEU A 408 21.44 25.01 16.79
N SER A 409 20.84 23.82 16.92
CA SER A 409 21.35 22.77 17.80
C SER A 409 22.39 21.89 17.08
N ASP A 410 23.57 21.81 17.67
CA ASP A 410 24.67 20.92 17.25
C ASP A 410 24.82 19.68 18.14
N ASP A 411 24.14 19.64 19.29
CA ASP A 411 24.14 18.50 20.23
C ASP A 411 22.77 17.80 20.24
N LEU A 412 22.30 17.38 19.06
CA LEU A 412 21.08 16.59 18.97
C LEU A 412 21.29 15.19 19.57
N GLN A 413 20.37 14.79 20.44
CA GLN A 413 20.40 13.53 21.15
C GLN A 413 19.03 12.85 21.02
N VAL A 414 19.03 11.54 20.85
CA VAL A 414 17.80 10.75 20.72
C VAL A 414 17.89 9.52 21.62
N PRO A 415 16.83 9.20 22.38
CA PRO A 415 16.72 7.91 23.04
C PRO A 415 16.82 6.80 21.99
N THR A 416 17.61 5.78 22.27
CA THR A 416 17.79 4.62 21.39
C THR A 416 17.69 3.35 22.19
N ARG A 417 17.10 2.31 21.61
CA ARG A 417 17.08 0.96 22.20
C ARG A 417 17.85 0.02 21.29
N VAL A 418 18.77 -0.76 21.83
CA VAL A 418 19.38 -1.89 21.10
C VAL A 418 18.48 -3.10 21.28
N VAL A 419 17.80 -3.49 20.20
CA VAL A 419 16.85 -4.61 20.18
C VAL A 419 17.54 -5.81 19.56
N HIS A 420 17.79 -6.83 20.37
CA HIS A 420 18.40 -8.08 19.91
C HIS A 420 17.34 -9.02 19.37
N LEU A 421 17.43 -9.36 18.09
CA LEU A 421 16.45 -10.18 17.38
C LEU A 421 17.05 -11.51 16.91
N PRO A 422 16.33 -12.64 17.06
CA PRO A 422 16.75 -13.91 16.48
C PRO A 422 16.57 -13.86 14.96
N LEU A 423 17.55 -14.35 14.21
CA LEU A 423 17.49 -14.45 12.75
C LEU A 423 17.77 -15.88 12.31
N SER A 424 16.80 -16.50 11.64
CA SER A 424 17.05 -17.71 10.85
C SER A 424 17.62 -17.28 9.51
N TRP A 425 18.93 -17.53 9.31
CA TRP A 425 19.62 -17.29 8.05
C TRP A 425 19.08 -18.21 6.94
N ASP A 426 18.88 -17.68 5.73
CA ASP A 426 18.34 -18.42 4.57
C ASP A 426 17.07 -19.26 4.90
N ASP A 427 16.15 -18.65 5.64
CA ASP A 427 14.94 -19.32 6.14
C ASP A 427 14.12 -19.96 5.01
N PRO A 428 13.59 -21.20 5.20
CA PRO A 428 12.80 -21.91 4.19
C PRO A 428 11.62 -21.10 3.61
N ALA A 429 11.00 -20.21 4.38
CA ALA A 429 9.91 -19.37 3.92
C ALA A 429 10.38 -18.30 2.90
N CYS A 430 11.60 -17.78 3.06
CA CYS A 430 12.21 -16.86 2.10
C CYS A 430 12.54 -17.58 0.79
N ARG A 431 13.12 -18.79 0.86
CA ARG A 431 13.37 -19.63 -0.33
C ARG A 431 12.10 -19.94 -1.10
N LYS A 432 11.01 -20.30 -0.40
CA LYS A 432 9.70 -20.49 -1.01
C LYS A 432 9.20 -19.24 -1.76
N ALA A 433 9.45 -18.04 -1.22
CA ALA A 433 9.08 -16.79 -1.89
C ALA A 433 9.92 -16.53 -3.15
N ILE A 434 11.21 -16.89 -3.15
CA ILE A 434 12.09 -16.84 -4.32
C ILE A 434 11.62 -17.83 -5.39
N ASP A 435 11.32 -19.07 -5.03
CA ASP A 435 10.81 -20.09 -5.97
C ASP A 435 9.49 -19.65 -6.62
N LYS A 436 8.56 -19.11 -5.83
CA LYS A 436 7.30 -18.52 -6.29
C LYS A 436 7.55 -17.40 -7.32
N TYR A 437 8.48 -16.49 -7.02
CA TYR A 437 8.83 -15.41 -7.91
C TYR A 437 9.41 -15.90 -9.25
N MET A 438 10.34 -16.86 -9.20
CA MET A 438 10.94 -17.43 -10.41
C MET A 438 9.91 -18.14 -11.28
N THR A 439 8.90 -18.75 -10.67
CA THR A 439 7.88 -19.53 -11.38
C THR A 439 6.86 -18.64 -12.10
N THR A 440 6.50 -17.49 -11.51
CA THR A 440 5.30 -16.75 -11.94
C THR A 440 5.52 -15.30 -12.31
N VAL A 441 6.71 -14.76 -12.03
CA VAL A 441 7.00 -13.35 -12.26
C VAL A 441 8.20 -13.18 -13.17
N ARG A 442 9.36 -13.71 -12.79
CA ARG A 442 10.59 -13.56 -13.57
C ARG A 442 11.58 -14.68 -13.29
N GLN A 443 11.68 -15.63 -14.21
CA GLN A 443 12.54 -16.80 -14.09
C GLN A 443 14.04 -16.46 -14.24
N ASP A 444 14.37 -15.46 -15.06
CA ASP A 444 15.74 -15.10 -15.46
C ASP A 444 16.37 -13.97 -14.62
N ALA A 445 15.76 -13.66 -13.47
CA ALA A 445 16.17 -12.54 -12.64
C ALA A 445 17.61 -12.71 -12.12
N PRO A 446 18.50 -11.71 -12.26
CA PRO A 446 19.91 -11.82 -11.86
C PRO A 446 20.15 -12.11 -10.37
N TRP A 447 19.17 -11.82 -9.52
CA TRP A 447 19.21 -12.05 -8.07
C TRP A 447 18.67 -13.42 -7.65
N CYS A 448 18.25 -14.24 -8.60
CA CYS A 448 17.78 -15.60 -8.41
C CYS A 448 18.81 -16.60 -8.98
N PRO A 449 18.88 -17.85 -8.47
CA PRO A 449 18.03 -18.43 -7.42
C PRO A 449 18.44 -18.11 -5.99
N SER A 450 19.58 -17.43 -5.77
CA SER A 450 20.06 -17.08 -4.43
C SER A 450 20.26 -15.57 -4.29
N ASN A 451 19.45 -14.96 -3.41
CA ASN A 451 19.61 -13.56 -3.04
C ASN A 451 20.93 -13.32 -2.28
N LEU A 452 21.38 -14.29 -1.48
CA LEU A 452 22.62 -14.19 -0.71
C LEU A 452 23.85 -14.15 -1.63
N GLU A 453 23.88 -15.03 -2.63
CA GLU A 453 24.91 -15.00 -3.66
C GLU A 453 24.86 -13.68 -4.43
N PHE A 454 23.66 -13.21 -4.78
CA PHE A 454 23.55 -11.91 -5.42
C PHE A 454 24.12 -10.76 -4.57
N ILE A 455 23.80 -10.72 -3.27
CA ILE A 455 24.33 -9.73 -2.33
C ILE A 455 25.87 -9.80 -2.28
N ARG A 456 26.43 -11.02 -2.23
CA ARG A 456 27.88 -11.22 -2.26
C ARG A 456 28.48 -10.64 -3.55
N ARG A 457 27.93 -11.03 -4.71
CA ARG A 457 28.45 -10.67 -6.03
C ARG A 457 28.38 -9.17 -6.31
N ILE A 458 27.27 -8.51 -5.99
CA ILE A 458 27.09 -7.07 -6.27
C ILE A 458 27.96 -6.18 -5.36
N ASN A 459 28.39 -6.70 -4.20
CA ASN A 459 29.29 -6.01 -3.28
C ASN A 459 30.75 -6.50 -3.38
N ASP A 460 31.07 -7.38 -4.34
CA ASP A 460 32.39 -7.98 -4.54
C ASP A 460 32.99 -8.61 -3.28
N LEU A 461 32.15 -9.30 -2.51
CA LEU A 461 32.57 -10.00 -1.30
C LEU A 461 33.19 -11.38 -1.62
N PRO A 462 34.16 -11.85 -0.83
CA PRO A 462 34.91 -13.08 -1.13
C PRO A 462 34.04 -14.34 -1.12
N ASP A 463 33.06 -14.41 -0.22
CA ASP A 463 32.17 -15.56 -0.04
C ASP A 463 30.85 -15.14 0.66
N GLU A 464 29.88 -16.05 0.74
CA GLU A 464 28.64 -15.80 1.47
C GLU A 464 28.86 -15.64 2.99
N GLN A 465 29.97 -16.16 3.53
CA GLN A 465 30.32 -15.99 4.95
C GLN A 465 30.63 -14.52 5.27
N ALA A 466 31.23 -13.77 4.35
CA ALA A 466 31.43 -12.33 4.49
C ALA A 466 30.10 -11.56 4.54
N VAL A 467 29.08 -12.01 3.78
CA VAL A 467 27.72 -11.46 3.87
C VAL A 467 27.13 -11.74 5.25
N TRP A 468 27.25 -12.98 5.73
CA TRP A 468 26.81 -13.38 7.06
C TRP A 468 27.46 -12.51 8.14
N ASN A 469 28.79 -12.39 8.14
CA ASN A 469 29.53 -11.61 9.13
C ASN A 469 29.06 -10.15 9.14
N THR A 470 28.95 -9.54 7.96
CA THR A 470 28.48 -8.16 7.83
C THR A 470 27.08 -7.97 8.41
N VAL A 471 26.17 -8.93 8.17
CA VAL A 471 24.78 -8.85 8.68
C VAL A 471 24.72 -9.00 10.20
N PHE A 472 25.46 -9.94 10.78
CA PHE A 472 25.41 -10.20 12.22
C PHE A 472 26.25 -9.22 13.05
N ASP A 473 27.30 -8.60 12.48
CA ASP A 473 28.14 -7.61 13.16
C ASP A 473 27.55 -6.19 13.10
N ALA A 474 26.56 -5.95 12.25
CA ALA A 474 25.94 -4.65 12.06
C ALA A 474 24.98 -4.23 13.19
N SER A 475 24.97 -2.92 13.45
CA SER A 475 23.97 -2.24 14.27
C SER A 475 23.10 -1.39 13.34
N TYR A 476 21.89 -1.85 13.04
CA TYR A 476 21.00 -1.23 12.07
C TYR A 476 20.12 -0.17 12.74
N LEU A 477 20.35 1.11 12.45
CA LEU A 477 19.53 2.19 12.97
C LEU A 477 18.20 2.25 12.21
N VAL A 478 17.08 2.16 12.93
CA VAL A 478 15.73 2.31 12.39
C VAL A 478 15.48 3.77 12.04
N MET A 479 15.43 4.05 10.74
CA MET A 479 15.24 5.38 10.17
C MET A 479 13.75 5.72 10.07
N GLY A 480 12.92 4.74 9.70
CA GLY A 480 11.48 4.91 9.54
C GLY A 480 10.74 3.63 9.87
N LEU A 481 9.43 3.73 9.95
CA LEU A 481 8.52 2.60 10.17
C LEU A 481 7.44 2.63 9.09
N GLY A 482 6.92 1.46 8.73
CA GLY A 482 5.94 1.32 7.66
C GLY A 482 6.56 1.12 6.27
N ASP A 483 7.77 0.56 6.16
CA ASP A 483 8.42 0.14 4.90
C ASP A 483 8.48 -1.41 4.79
N VAL A 484 7.45 -2.11 4.34
CA VAL A 484 6.10 -1.60 4.09
C VAL A 484 5.12 -2.16 5.11
N TYR A 485 4.28 -1.29 5.67
CA TYR A 485 3.19 -1.57 6.60
C TYR A 485 3.58 -2.00 8.03
N LEU A 486 2.66 -1.77 8.98
CA LEU A 486 2.60 -2.38 10.32
C LEU A 486 3.91 -2.41 11.11
N GLY A 487 4.59 -1.27 11.19
CA GLY A 487 5.82 -1.12 11.96
C GLY A 487 7.04 -1.80 11.33
N ALA A 488 6.96 -2.23 10.06
CA ALA A 488 8.12 -2.69 9.31
C ALA A 488 9.19 -1.59 9.27
N PRO A 489 10.42 -1.82 9.76
CA PRO A 489 11.44 -0.80 9.78
C PRO A 489 12.03 -0.61 8.39
N VAL A 490 12.40 0.63 8.06
CA VAL A 490 13.50 0.89 7.14
C VAL A 490 14.70 1.27 8.00
N ALA A 491 15.77 0.49 7.92
CA ALA A 491 16.94 0.63 8.76
C ALA A 491 18.23 0.64 7.94
N THR A 492 19.29 1.26 8.44
CA THR A 492 20.61 1.19 7.79
C THR A 492 21.71 1.06 8.85
N PRO A 493 22.81 0.36 8.57
CA PRO A 493 23.94 0.28 9.49
C PRO A 493 24.48 1.66 9.91
N LEU A 494 24.72 1.81 11.21
CA LEU A 494 25.42 2.98 11.77
C LEU A 494 26.83 3.11 11.21
N ASP A 495 27.57 2.00 11.12
CA ASP A 495 28.87 1.98 10.44
C ASP A 495 28.66 1.91 8.92
N PRO A 496 29.08 2.92 8.15
CA PRO A 496 28.92 2.90 6.69
C PRO A 496 29.60 1.71 6.01
N ARG A 497 30.59 1.08 6.66
CA ARG A 497 31.31 -0.10 6.15
C ARG A 497 30.49 -1.39 6.22
N HIS A 498 29.35 -1.38 6.91
CA HIS A 498 28.44 -2.53 6.97
C HIS A 498 27.24 -2.39 6.04
N ARG A 499 27.13 -1.28 5.30
CA ARG A 499 26.01 -1.03 4.37
C ARG A 499 26.19 -1.87 3.13
N LEU A 500 25.63 -3.07 3.10
CA LEU A 500 25.52 -3.85 1.87
C LEU A 500 24.53 -3.14 0.93
N VAL A 501 24.93 -2.90 -0.32
CA VAL A 501 24.09 -2.25 -1.32
C VAL A 501 23.55 -3.30 -2.29
N THR A 502 22.24 -3.26 -2.55
CA THR A 502 21.56 -4.18 -3.48
C THR A 502 20.58 -3.41 -4.37
N THR A 503 20.01 -4.06 -5.39
CA THR A 503 18.79 -3.55 -6.04
C THR A 503 17.54 -4.10 -5.36
N LYS A 504 16.45 -3.33 -5.41
CA LYS A 504 15.09 -3.88 -5.22
C LYS A 504 14.74 -4.77 -6.45
N TYR A 505 13.89 -5.78 -6.23
CA TYR A 505 13.35 -6.66 -7.28
C TYR A 505 12.67 -5.86 -8.39
N ASN A 506 12.81 -6.32 -9.64
CA ASN A 506 12.13 -5.74 -10.80
C ASN A 506 11.53 -6.83 -11.72
N PRO A 507 10.19 -6.97 -11.78
CA PRO A 507 9.20 -6.34 -10.89
C PRO A 507 9.26 -6.94 -9.47
N ALA A 508 8.60 -6.30 -8.50
CA ALA A 508 8.55 -6.77 -7.11
C ALA A 508 7.86 -8.14 -6.95
N ARG A 509 8.16 -8.88 -5.87
CA ARG A 509 7.45 -10.13 -5.55
C ARG A 509 5.99 -9.83 -5.19
N THR A 510 5.11 -10.75 -5.58
CA THR A 510 3.70 -10.70 -5.20
C THR A 510 3.44 -11.28 -3.80
N TRP A 511 4.35 -12.11 -3.29
CA TRP A 511 4.27 -12.73 -1.98
C TRP A 511 5.62 -12.77 -1.25
N THR A 512 5.59 -12.43 0.03
CA THR A 512 6.70 -12.42 0.99
C THR A 512 6.12 -12.85 2.33
N ALA A 513 6.78 -13.79 3.00
CA ALA A 513 6.36 -14.24 4.31
C ALA A 513 6.50 -13.13 5.36
N GLU A 514 5.59 -13.12 6.34
CA GLU A 514 5.64 -12.21 7.48
C GLU A 514 6.99 -12.32 8.22
N ASN A 515 7.60 -11.15 8.47
CA ASN A 515 8.89 -10.93 9.13
C ASN A 515 10.11 -11.57 8.45
N SER A 516 10.01 -11.84 7.15
CA SER A 516 11.20 -11.96 6.32
C SER A 516 12.06 -10.69 6.48
N VAL A 517 13.37 -10.86 6.45
CA VAL A 517 14.36 -9.80 6.53
C VAL A 517 15.04 -9.68 5.18
N GLY A 518 15.15 -8.45 4.66
CA GLY A 518 15.78 -8.23 3.38
C GLY A 518 16.51 -6.89 3.26
N ILE A 519 17.35 -6.79 2.24
CA ILE A 519 18.16 -5.61 1.91
C ILE A 519 17.77 -5.09 0.52
N GLY A 520 17.50 -3.80 0.41
CA GLY A 520 17.11 -3.11 -0.83
C GLY A 520 17.76 -1.73 -0.87
N GLY A 521 18.60 -1.45 -1.87
CA GLY A 521 19.52 -0.31 -1.78
C GLY A 521 20.49 -0.53 -0.62
N ALA A 522 20.76 0.52 0.15
CA ALA A 522 21.54 0.47 1.40
C ALA A 522 20.69 0.23 2.66
N TYR A 523 19.45 -0.23 2.51
CA TYR A 523 18.47 -0.35 3.59
C TYR A 523 18.10 -1.79 3.89
N LEU A 524 17.86 -2.06 5.17
CA LEU A 524 17.29 -3.28 5.70
C LEU A 524 15.82 -3.08 6.05
N CYS A 525 14.99 -4.06 5.71
CA CYS A 525 13.58 -4.15 6.03
C CYS A 525 13.29 -5.43 6.82
N VAL A 526 12.32 -5.38 7.74
CA VAL A 526 11.63 -6.55 8.31
C VAL A 526 10.15 -6.46 7.98
N TYR A 527 9.64 -7.33 7.12
CA TYR A 527 8.25 -7.26 6.64
C TYR A 527 7.26 -7.42 7.81
N GLY A 528 6.42 -6.42 8.06
CA GLY A 528 5.52 -6.40 9.23
C GLY A 528 4.34 -7.38 9.12
N MET A 529 4.02 -7.80 7.90
CA MET A 529 2.93 -8.70 7.55
C MET A 529 3.28 -9.47 6.27
N GLU A 530 2.50 -10.51 5.97
CA GLU A 530 2.57 -11.23 4.70
C GLU A 530 2.03 -10.38 3.56
N GLY A 531 2.75 -10.28 2.43
CA GLY A 531 2.33 -9.45 1.30
C GLY A 531 3.40 -9.28 0.22
N PRO A 532 3.22 -8.35 -0.73
CA PRO A 532 4.22 -8.07 -1.76
C PRO A 532 5.50 -7.47 -1.17
N GLY A 533 6.64 -7.63 -1.86
CA GLY A 533 7.93 -7.14 -1.35
C GLY A 533 9.02 -7.07 -2.41
N GLY A 534 9.90 -6.08 -2.29
CA GLY A 534 10.97 -5.81 -3.26
C GLY A 534 12.40 -6.06 -2.77
N TYR A 535 12.64 -6.35 -1.48
CA TYR A 535 14.01 -6.40 -0.93
C TYR A 535 14.61 -7.81 -1.09
N GLN A 536 15.92 -7.89 -1.28
CA GLN A 536 16.67 -9.16 -1.37
C GLN A 536 16.74 -9.85 -0.01
N PHE A 537 16.33 -11.12 0.10
CA PHE A 537 16.26 -11.79 1.38
C PHE A 537 17.63 -12.14 1.97
N VAL A 538 17.73 -12.03 3.30
CA VAL A 538 18.83 -12.59 4.10
C VAL A 538 18.35 -13.68 5.08
N GLY A 539 17.10 -13.61 5.52
CA GLY A 539 16.57 -14.55 6.50
C GLY A 539 15.17 -14.19 6.97
N ARG A 540 14.77 -14.70 8.13
CA ARG A 540 13.48 -14.38 8.77
C ARG A 540 13.67 -14.22 10.28
N THR A 541 12.87 -13.34 10.89
CA THR A 541 12.88 -13.08 12.33
C THR A 541 11.50 -13.26 12.95
N LEU A 542 11.33 -12.80 14.19
CA LEU A 542 10.08 -12.83 14.95
C LEU A 542 9.15 -11.65 14.60
N GLN A 543 7.99 -11.60 15.25
CA GLN A 543 6.92 -10.65 14.95
C GLN A 543 7.28 -9.20 15.27
N MET A 544 7.23 -8.33 14.26
CA MET A 544 7.34 -6.86 14.44
C MET A 544 6.02 -6.23 14.92
N TRP A 545 4.91 -6.95 14.76
CA TRP A 545 3.57 -6.48 15.07
C TRP A 545 2.80 -7.49 15.92
N ASN A 546 2.19 -7.03 17.01
CA ASN A 546 1.29 -7.82 17.85
C ASN A 546 -0.10 -7.18 17.86
N ARG A 547 -1.07 -7.87 17.26
CA ARG A 547 -2.41 -7.32 16.98
C ARG A 547 -3.22 -7.10 18.25
N TYR A 548 -3.40 -8.16 19.05
CA TYR A 548 -4.45 -8.18 20.07
C TYR A 548 -3.93 -8.31 21.50
N ARG A 549 -2.69 -8.76 21.69
CA ARG A 549 -2.15 -9.04 23.02
C ARG A 549 -1.18 -7.95 23.43
N GLU A 550 -1.33 -7.52 24.68
CA GLU A 550 -0.30 -6.73 25.33
C GLU A 550 0.85 -7.65 25.73
N VAL A 551 2.03 -7.37 25.18
CA VAL A 551 3.29 -8.04 25.51
C VAL A 551 4.25 -6.96 25.98
N ALA A 552 5.00 -7.23 27.05
CA ALA A 552 5.82 -6.22 27.72
C ALA A 552 6.83 -5.54 26.77
N ASP A 553 7.48 -6.30 25.88
CA ASP A 553 8.47 -5.80 24.93
C ASP A 553 7.91 -4.78 23.92
N PHE A 554 6.60 -4.83 23.69
CA PHE A 554 5.89 -3.90 22.82
C PHE A 554 5.53 -2.57 23.51
N ALA A 555 5.67 -2.49 24.83
CA ALA A 555 5.43 -1.29 25.65
C ALA A 555 4.09 -0.59 25.34
N GLY A 556 3.01 -1.37 25.32
CA GLY A 556 1.64 -0.87 25.12
C GLY A 556 1.29 -0.46 23.68
N LYS A 557 2.15 -0.72 22.69
CA LYS A 557 1.90 -0.43 21.27
C LYS A 557 1.82 -1.71 20.45
N PRO A 558 1.03 -1.80 19.37
CA PRO A 558 1.04 -2.99 18.52
C PRO A 558 2.34 -3.22 17.75
N TRP A 559 3.19 -2.21 17.56
CA TRP A 559 4.46 -2.33 16.84
C TRP A 559 5.64 -2.41 17.82
N LEU A 560 6.62 -3.26 17.52
CA LEU A 560 7.76 -3.54 18.41
C LEU A 560 8.78 -2.39 18.42
N LEU A 561 9.14 -1.90 17.23
CA LEU A 561 10.26 -0.99 17.03
C LEU A 561 9.87 0.48 17.18
N ARG A 562 10.85 1.35 17.40
CA ARG A 562 10.72 2.82 17.46
C ARG A 562 11.72 3.45 16.51
N PHE A 563 11.48 4.69 16.12
CA PHE A 563 12.50 5.48 15.43
C PHE A 563 13.77 5.52 16.29
N PHE A 564 14.93 5.38 15.64
CA PHE A 564 16.26 5.30 16.26
C PHE A 564 16.52 4.10 17.16
N ASP A 565 15.67 3.07 17.17
CA ASP A 565 16.11 1.76 17.65
C ASP A 565 17.29 1.25 16.81
N GLN A 566 18.13 0.43 17.43
CA GLN A 566 19.23 -0.27 16.78
C GLN A 566 18.91 -1.76 16.78
N LEU A 567 18.75 -2.35 15.59
CA LEU A 567 18.57 -3.78 15.45
C LEU A 567 19.94 -4.46 15.46
N ARG A 568 20.06 -5.52 16.24
CA ARG A 568 21.19 -6.46 16.18
C ARG A 568 20.64 -7.88 16.10
N PHE A 569 21.16 -8.66 15.15
CA PHE A 569 20.71 -10.03 14.99
C PHE A 569 21.62 -11.00 15.75
N TYR A 570 21.06 -12.13 16.17
CA TYR A 570 21.82 -13.30 16.58
C TYR A 570 21.26 -14.54 15.88
N PRO A 571 22.12 -15.49 15.48
CA PRO A 571 21.69 -16.63 14.67
C PRO A 571 20.86 -17.62 15.49
N VAL A 572 19.80 -18.15 14.88
CA VAL A 572 19.00 -19.28 15.38
C VAL A 572 18.70 -20.24 14.24
N SER A 573 18.32 -21.49 14.54
CA SER A 573 17.84 -22.41 13.50
C SER A 573 16.42 -22.06 13.04
N ALA A 574 16.00 -22.59 11.88
CA ALA A 574 14.63 -22.42 11.40
C ALA A 574 13.60 -23.05 12.37
N GLU A 575 13.90 -24.21 12.96
CA GLU A 575 13.04 -24.86 13.96
C GLU A 575 12.96 -24.04 15.25
N GLU A 576 14.08 -23.52 15.73
CA GLU A 576 14.12 -22.65 16.90
C GLU A 576 13.32 -21.37 16.67
N LEU A 577 13.47 -20.74 15.50
CA LEU A 577 12.69 -19.55 15.14
C LEU A 577 11.19 -19.83 15.13
N LEU A 578 10.75 -21.00 14.64
CA LEU A 578 9.34 -21.39 14.69
C LEU A 578 8.82 -21.52 16.13
N GLN A 579 9.65 -22.00 17.05
CA GLN A 579 9.29 -22.01 18.47
C GLN A 579 9.16 -20.59 19.03
N ILE A 580 10.15 -19.74 18.79
CA ILE A 580 10.15 -18.34 19.23
C ILE A 580 8.91 -17.60 18.69
N ARG A 581 8.59 -17.78 17.41
CA ARG A 581 7.43 -17.16 16.75
C ARG A 581 6.09 -17.63 17.33
N ARG A 582 6.02 -18.83 17.94
CA ARG A 582 4.83 -19.29 18.67
C ARG A 582 4.72 -18.64 20.05
N ASP A 583 5.84 -18.48 20.74
CA ASP A 583 5.90 -18.04 22.14
C ASP A 583 5.89 -16.52 22.32
N PHE A 584 6.56 -15.78 21.44
CA PHE A 584 6.76 -14.33 21.55
C PHE A 584 5.44 -13.53 21.56
N PRO A 585 4.49 -13.73 20.63
CA PRO A 585 3.20 -13.01 20.66
C PRO A 585 2.34 -13.30 21.90
N LEU A 586 2.67 -14.37 22.64
CA LEU A 586 2.01 -14.78 23.88
C LEU A 586 2.73 -14.26 25.13
N GLY A 587 3.82 -13.52 24.99
CA GLY A 587 4.64 -13.03 26.09
C GLY A 587 5.50 -14.11 26.77
N ARG A 588 5.75 -15.23 26.09
CA ARG A 588 6.53 -16.38 26.61
C ARG A 588 7.99 -16.39 26.18
N TYR A 589 8.41 -15.37 25.43
CA TYR A 589 9.78 -15.18 24.99
C TYR A 589 10.17 -13.71 25.22
N PRO A 590 10.96 -13.39 26.27
CA PRO A 590 11.37 -12.02 26.51
C PRO A 590 12.50 -11.61 25.54
N LEU A 591 12.50 -10.35 25.10
CA LEU A 591 13.61 -9.81 24.32
C LEU A 591 14.67 -9.15 25.19
N ARG A 592 15.93 -9.24 24.75
CA ARG A 592 17.00 -8.39 25.27
C ARG A 592 16.91 -7.02 24.59
N ILE A 593 16.50 -6.02 25.36
CA ILE A 593 16.41 -4.63 24.93
C ILE A 593 17.27 -3.76 25.85
N GLU A 594 18.30 -3.14 25.30
CA GLU A 594 19.20 -2.25 26.05
C GLU A 594 18.87 -0.79 25.74
N HIS A 595 18.76 0.04 26.77
CA HIS A 595 18.44 1.46 26.61
C HIS A 595 19.71 2.29 26.62
N SER A 596 19.82 3.23 25.68
CA SER A 596 20.96 4.13 25.56
C SER A 596 20.51 5.48 24.98
N THR A 597 21.47 6.35 24.70
CA THR A 597 21.27 7.64 24.03
C THR A 597 22.22 7.73 22.85
N LEU A 598 21.70 7.96 21.65
CA LEU A 598 22.51 8.20 20.47
C LEU A 598 22.74 9.71 20.34
N ARG A 599 24.01 10.12 20.28
CA ARG A 599 24.42 11.52 20.21
C ARG A 599 24.98 11.83 18.84
N LEU A 600 24.47 12.89 18.20
CA LEU A 600 24.91 13.30 16.87
C LEU A 600 26.40 13.63 16.84
N ALA A 601 26.90 14.34 17.85
CA ALA A 601 28.31 14.74 17.94
C ALA A 601 29.28 13.54 18.01
N GLU A 602 28.92 12.49 18.76
CA GLU A 602 29.72 11.26 18.86
C GLU A 602 29.75 10.50 17.54
N TYR A 603 28.60 10.42 16.85
CA TYR A 603 28.52 9.81 15.53
C TYR A 603 29.36 10.58 14.50
N GLN A 604 29.30 11.91 14.48
CA GLN A 604 30.15 12.74 13.62
C GLN A 604 31.65 12.62 13.95
N GLN A 605 32.00 12.43 15.23
CA GLN A 605 33.38 12.15 15.62
C GLN A 605 33.83 10.77 15.12
N PHE A 606 32.98 9.75 15.21
CA PHE A 606 33.24 8.43 14.63
C PHE A 606 33.49 8.52 13.12
N LEU A 607 32.61 9.21 12.37
CA LEU A 607 32.79 9.38 10.93
C LEU A 607 34.11 10.07 10.57
N ARG A 608 34.50 11.12 11.32
CA ARG A 608 35.78 11.81 11.11
C ARG A 608 36.99 10.91 11.41
N ARG A 609 36.92 10.11 12.47
CA ARG A 609 38.00 9.18 12.85
C ARG A 609 38.19 8.07 11.82
N GLU A 610 37.10 7.50 11.32
CA GLU A 610 37.12 6.37 10.38
C GLU A 610 37.09 6.79 8.91
N ALA A 611 37.13 8.09 8.61
CA ALA A 611 36.87 8.66 7.28
C ALA A 611 37.62 7.95 6.14
N ARG A 612 38.92 7.67 6.32
CA ARG A 612 39.73 6.97 5.31
C ARG A 612 39.24 5.55 5.02
N SER A 613 38.90 4.79 6.07
CA SER A 613 38.41 3.42 5.93
C SER A 613 37.00 3.39 5.32
N ILE A 614 36.15 4.33 5.72
CA ILE A 614 34.80 4.50 5.16
C ILE A 614 34.86 4.85 3.67
N SER A 615 35.70 5.81 3.28
CA SER A 615 35.87 6.21 1.88
C SER A 615 36.39 5.05 1.03
N ALA A 616 37.42 4.33 1.48
CA ALA A 616 37.96 3.17 0.76
C ALA A 616 36.90 2.07 0.56
N PHE A 617 36.09 1.80 1.58
CA PHE A 617 34.99 0.83 1.48
C PHE A 617 33.92 1.27 0.46
N ARG A 618 33.49 2.54 0.53
CA ARG A 618 32.49 3.10 -0.39
C ARG A 618 32.97 3.09 -1.84
N GLU A 619 34.22 3.46 -2.08
CA GLU A 619 34.82 3.45 -3.42
C GLU A 619 34.84 2.02 -4.00
N HIS A 620 35.26 1.03 -3.21
CA HIS A 620 35.26 -0.37 -3.62
C HIS A 620 33.84 -0.87 -3.92
N GLN A 621 32.89 -0.62 -3.03
CA GLN A 621 31.49 -1.01 -3.22
C GLN A 621 30.88 -0.37 -4.47
N GLN A 622 31.11 0.93 -4.70
CA GLN A 622 30.57 1.61 -5.87
C GLN A 622 31.14 1.04 -7.18
N GLN A 623 32.42 0.66 -7.18
CA GLN A 623 33.05 -0.01 -8.32
C GLN A 623 32.44 -1.40 -8.55
N ALA A 624 32.25 -2.19 -7.50
CA ALA A 624 31.61 -3.51 -7.56
C ALA A 624 30.19 -3.44 -8.12
N PHE A 625 29.41 -2.49 -7.61
CA PHE A 625 28.04 -2.24 -8.02
C PHE A 625 27.95 -1.82 -9.50
N ASN A 626 28.81 -0.89 -9.94
CA ASN A 626 28.88 -0.47 -11.34
C ASN A 626 29.28 -1.64 -12.26
N ALA A 627 30.25 -2.47 -11.84
CA ALA A 627 30.67 -3.63 -12.61
C ALA A 627 29.55 -4.67 -12.76
N GLU A 628 28.75 -4.92 -11.71
CA GLU A 628 27.58 -5.80 -11.78
C GLU A 628 26.50 -5.24 -12.72
N ARG A 629 26.21 -3.93 -12.63
CA ARG A 629 25.26 -3.25 -13.52
C ARG A 629 25.69 -3.38 -14.98
N ASP A 630 26.97 -3.12 -15.27
CA ASP A 630 27.48 -3.17 -16.63
C ASP A 630 27.44 -4.61 -17.20
N ARG A 631 27.62 -5.63 -16.35
CA ARG A 631 27.39 -7.04 -16.72
C ARG A 631 25.94 -7.30 -17.15
N TRP A 632 24.96 -6.73 -16.45
CA TRP A 632 23.54 -6.92 -16.79
C TRP A 632 23.15 -6.22 -18.08
N ILE A 633 23.75 -5.05 -18.35
CA ILE A 633 23.56 -4.36 -19.63
C ILE A 633 24.12 -5.23 -20.75
N ALA A 634 25.33 -5.77 -20.58
CA ALA A 634 25.97 -6.63 -21.57
C ALA A 634 25.21 -7.96 -21.80
N SER A 635 24.56 -8.52 -20.78
CA SER A 635 23.77 -9.75 -20.88
C SER A 635 22.32 -9.53 -21.32
N GLY A 636 21.87 -8.29 -21.49
CA GLY A 636 20.48 -7.94 -21.81
C GLY A 636 19.51 -8.09 -20.64
N GLN A 637 19.99 -8.35 -19.41
CA GLN A 637 19.15 -8.54 -18.23
C GLN A 637 18.76 -7.23 -17.52
N ALA A 638 19.36 -6.11 -17.95
CA ALA A 638 19.10 -4.77 -17.40
C ALA A 638 17.67 -4.27 -17.66
N HIS A 639 17.06 -4.68 -18.77
CA HIS A 639 15.69 -4.35 -19.12
C HIS A 639 14.84 -5.61 -19.06
N PHE A 640 13.81 -5.59 -18.21
CA PHE A 640 12.75 -6.58 -18.24
C PHE A 640 11.50 -5.90 -18.76
N ASP A 641 11.20 -6.10 -20.04
CA ASP A 641 9.84 -5.89 -20.51
C ASP A 641 9.03 -7.08 -20.02
N SER A 642 8.12 -6.86 -19.07
CA SER A 642 7.04 -7.81 -18.84
C SER A 642 6.26 -7.91 -20.14
N GLN A 643 6.65 -8.81 -21.04
CA GLN A 643 5.78 -9.27 -22.10
C GLN A 643 4.65 -10.02 -21.38
N GLU A 644 3.65 -9.27 -20.94
CA GLU A 644 2.34 -9.85 -20.65
C GLU A 644 1.95 -10.55 -21.94
N SER A 645 1.95 -11.88 -21.88
CA SER A 645 1.54 -12.69 -23.02
C SER A 645 0.17 -12.19 -23.42
N ALA A 646 0.01 -11.83 -24.69
CA ALA A 646 -1.29 -11.46 -25.24
C ALA A 646 -2.32 -12.49 -24.76
N VAL A 647 -3.43 -12.01 -24.20
CA VAL A 647 -4.53 -12.88 -23.81
C VAL A 647 -4.88 -13.71 -25.03
N ASP A 648 -4.71 -15.02 -24.97
CA ASP A 648 -5.07 -15.90 -26.08
C ASP A 648 -6.59 -15.73 -26.30
N GLU A 649 -6.97 -15.25 -27.49
CA GLU A 649 -8.37 -15.13 -27.89
C GLU A 649 -9.01 -16.51 -28.16
N GLY A 650 -8.20 -17.58 -28.17
CA GLY A 650 -8.66 -18.96 -28.34
C GLY A 650 -9.28 -19.53 -27.07
N GLY A 651 -10.61 -19.71 -27.04
CA GLY A 651 -11.22 -20.42 -25.90
C GLY A 651 -12.72 -20.71 -25.91
N ASP A 652 -13.51 -20.17 -26.84
CA ASP A 652 -14.98 -20.27 -26.75
C ASP A 652 -15.58 -21.29 -27.75
N ALA A 653 -14.99 -22.48 -27.86
CA ALA A 653 -15.66 -23.58 -28.55
C ALA A 653 -16.98 -23.92 -27.81
N PRO A 654 -18.11 -24.13 -28.49
CA PRO A 654 -19.36 -24.49 -27.84
C PRO A 654 -19.21 -25.81 -27.09
N LEU A 655 -19.68 -25.84 -25.83
CA LEU A 655 -19.69 -27.03 -24.99
C LEU A 655 -20.63 -28.09 -25.59
N ARG A 656 -20.23 -29.36 -25.53
CA ARG A 656 -21.08 -30.49 -25.93
C ARG A 656 -22.04 -30.85 -24.79
N GLN A 657 -23.07 -31.63 -25.11
CA GLN A 657 -24.04 -32.08 -24.11
C GLN A 657 -23.36 -32.94 -23.03
N GLY A 658 -23.45 -32.50 -21.77
CA GLY A 658 -22.79 -33.15 -20.62
C GLY A 658 -21.41 -32.56 -20.26
N GLU A 659 -20.93 -31.55 -21.00
CA GLU A 659 -19.75 -30.77 -20.64
C GLU A 659 -20.15 -29.49 -19.91
N GLN A 660 -19.40 -29.14 -18.85
CA GLN A 660 -19.54 -27.91 -18.09
C GLN A 660 -18.24 -27.13 -18.12
N GLY A 661 -18.33 -25.87 -18.59
CA GLY A 661 -17.20 -24.94 -18.59
C GLY A 661 -17.00 -24.35 -17.20
N VAL A 662 -15.74 -24.25 -16.79
CA VAL A 662 -15.32 -23.44 -15.64
C VAL A 662 -14.68 -22.19 -16.20
N GLU A 663 -15.30 -21.05 -15.93
CA GLU A 663 -14.88 -19.73 -16.42
C GLU A 663 -14.27 -18.92 -15.30
N SER A 664 -13.27 -18.10 -15.65
CA SER A 664 -12.73 -17.16 -14.69
C SER A 664 -13.71 -16.01 -14.45
N PRO A 665 -14.12 -15.71 -13.21
CA PRO A 665 -14.99 -14.57 -12.93
C PRO A 665 -14.25 -13.22 -13.00
N ILE A 666 -12.92 -13.24 -13.17
CA ILE A 666 -12.04 -12.08 -13.05
C ILE A 666 -10.80 -12.21 -13.96
N SER A 667 -10.26 -11.09 -14.45
CA SER A 667 -8.98 -11.11 -15.19
C SER A 667 -7.79 -11.26 -14.24
N GLY A 668 -6.79 -12.08 -14.56
CA GLY A 668 -5.62 -12.34 -13.71
C GLY A 668 -4.57 -13.22 -14.38
N ASN A 669 -3.50 -13.56 -13.66
CA ASN A 669 -2.45 -14.49 -14.12
C ASN A 669 -2.61 -15.86 -13.45
N LEU A 670 -2.33 -16.96 -14.15
CA LEU A 670 -2.47 -18.29 -13.57
C LEU A 670 -1.27 -18.63 -12.66
N TRP A 671 -1.53 -18.91 -11.38
CA TRP A 671 -0.50 -19.30 -10.40
C TRP A 671 -0.22 -20.80 -10.43
N GLN A 672 -1.27 -21.62 -10.32
CA GLN A 672 -1.16 -23.07 -10.29
C GLN A 672 -2.27 -23.73 -11.09
N VAL A 673 -1.92 -24.85 -11.72
CA VAL A 673 -2.86 -25.82 -12.26
C VAL A 673 -2.74 -27.06 -11.37
N GLN A 674 -3.79 -27.38 -10.62
CA GLN A 674 -3.80 -28.52 -9.69
C GLN A 674 -4.45 -29.76 -10.30
N THR A 675 -4.90 -29.67 -11.55
CA THR A 675 -5.60 -30.75 -12.25
C THR A 675 -5.07 -30.94 -13.67
N ALA A 676 -5.26 -32.11 -14.24
CA ALA A 676 -4.91 -32.41 -15.61
C ALA A 676 -6.09 -33.05 -16.34
N ALA A 677 -6.12 -32.96 -17.67
CA ALA A 677 -7.06 -33.72 -18.47
C ALA A 677 -7.01 -35.22 -18.09
N GLY A 678 -8.17 -35.82 -17.87
CA GLY A 678 -8.36 -37.18 -17.35
C GLY A 678 -8.49 -37.28 -15.83
N SER A 679 -8.27 -36.20 -15.07
CA SER A 679 -8.40 -36.22 -13.60
C SER A 679 -9.86 -36.22 -13.18
N ARG A 680 -10.22 -37.08 -12.22
CA ARG A 680 -11.56 -37.07 -11.59
C ARG A 680 -11.58 -36.06 -10.45
N VAL A 681 -12.61 -35.21 -10.41
CA VAL A 681 -12.77 -34.12 -9.44
C VAL A 681 -14.15 -34.18 -8.81
N ARG A 682 -14.27 -33.67 -7.59
CA ARG A 682 -15.53 -33.46 -6.89
C ARG A 682 -15.90 -31.99 -6.89
N ALA A 683 -17.19 -31.70 -6.79
CA ALA A 683 -17.68 -30.34 -6.59
C ALA A 683 -16.98 -29.70 -5.38
N GLY A 684 -16.37 -28.54 -5.60
CA GLY A 684 -15.58 -27.82 -4.60
C GLY A 684 -14.06 -28.08 -4.64
N ASP A 685 -13.57 -29.07 -5.39
CA ASP A 685 -12.13 -29.29 -5.59
C ASP A 685 -11.50 -28.10 -6.32
N VAL A 686 -10.29 -27.71 -5.92
CA VAL A 686 -9.54 -26.63 -6.57
C VAL A 686 -8.97 -27.13 -7.90
N LEU A 687 -9.34 -26.48 -9.01
CA LEU A 687 -8.86 -26.84 -10.34
C LEU A 687 -7.62 -26.04 -10.71
N VAL A 688 -7.75 -24.72 -10.61
CA VAL A 688 -6.68 -23.76 -10.89
C VAL A 688 -6.72 -22.64 -9.86
N VAL A 689 -5.58 -22.00 -9.64
CA VAL A 689 -5.46 -20.82 -8.78
C VAL A 689 -5.02 -19.66 -9.65
N LEU A 690 -5.80 -18.59 -9.65
CA LEU A 690 -5.48 -17.33 -10.33
C LEU A 690 -4.85 -16.37 -9.32
N GLU A 691 -3.97 -15.50 -9.80
CA GLU A 691 -3.52 -14.31 -9.12
C GLU A 691 -4.20 -13.10 -9.78
N SER A 692 -5.10 -12.45 -9.03
CA SER A 692 -5.75 -11.21 -9.46
C SER A 692 -6.00 -10.31 -8.27
N MET A 693 -5.96 -8.99 -8.49
CA MET A 693 -6.10 -7.98 -7.43
C MET A 693 -5.13 -8.22 -6.26
N LYS A 694 -3.94 -8.77 -6.54
CA LYS A 694 -2.92 -9.19 -5.55
C LYS A 694 -3.40 -10.28 -4.57
N MET A 695 -4.39 -11.09 -4.96
CA MET A 695 -4.91 -12.21 -4.18
C MET A 695 -4.85 -13.51 -4.98
N GLU A 696 -4.72 -14.63 -4.27
CA GLU A 696 -4.94 -15.96 -4.83
C GLU A 696 -6.45 -16.27 -4.86
N ILE A 697 -6.98 -16.56 -6.04
CA ILE A 697 -8.39 -16.84 -6.28
C ILE A 697 -8.49 -18.28 -6.81
N PRO A 698 -8.87 -19.25 -5.97
CA PRO A 698 -9.09 -20.61 -6.42
C PRO A 698 -10.36 -20.69 -7.26
N LEU A 699 -10.27 -21.30 -8.44
CA LEU A 699 -11.42 -21.72 -9.23
C LEU A 699 -11.75 -23.17 -8.89
N LEU A 700 -12.96 -23.36 -8.38
CA LEU A 700 -13.43 -24.64 -7.88
C LEU A 700 -14.24 -25.38 -8.95
N ALA A 701 -14.22 -26.71 -8.88
CA ALA A 701 -15.11 -27.54 -9.69
C ALA A 701 -16.57 -27.29 -9.31
N PRO A 702 -17.47 -26.95 -10.26
CA PRO A 702 -18.88 -26.74 -9.97
C PRO A 702 -19.66 -28.04 -9.75
N CYS A 703 -19.13 -29.18 -10.20
CA CYS A 703 -19.78 -30.49 -10.18
C CYS A 703 -18.75 -31.62 -10.03
N ASP A 704 -19.25 -32.82 -9.72
CA ASP A 704 -18.47 -34.05 -9.79
C ASP A 704 -18.28 -34.45 -11.26
N GLY A 705 -17.08 -34.87 -11.64
CA GLY A 705 -16.83 -35.24 -13.02
C GLY A 705 -15.37 -35.54 -13.35
N VAL A 706 -15.08 -35.64 -14.65
CA VAL A 706 -13.73 -35.84 -15.17
C VAL A 706 -13.32 -34.61 -15.98
N ILE A 707 -12.14 -34.05 -15.69
CA ILE A 707 -11.59 -32.94 -16.45
C ILE A 707 -11.29 -33.42 -17.87
N GLN A 708 -11.96 -32.83 -18.85
CA GLN A 708 -11.73 -33.14 -20.26
C GLN A 708 -10.56 -32.32 -20.80
N GLN A 709 -10.53 -31.02 -20.47
CA GLN A 709 -9.55 -30.06 -20.98
C GLN A 709 -9.19 -29.03 -19.92
N VAL A 710 -7.92 -28.62 -19.92
CA VAL A 710 -7.43 -27.46 -19.19
C VAL A 710 -6.77 -26.56 -20.22
N HIS A 711 -7.30 -25.36 -20.41
CA HIS A 711 -6.92 -24.45 -21.50
C HIS A 711 -5.80 -23.47 -21.11
N VAL A 712 -5.22 -23.65 -19.93
CA VAL A 712 -4.33 -22.66 -19.31
C VAL A 712 -3.10 -23.34 -18.69
N GLN A 713 -1.98 -22.64 -18.65
CA GLN A 713 -0.74 -23.09 -18.01
C GLN A 713 -0.26 -22.06 -16.97
N PRO A 714 0.50 -22.48 -15.93
CA PRO A 714 1.06 -21.54 -14.96
C PRO A 714 1.84 -20.41 -15.67
N GLY A 715 1.59 -19.16 -15.27
CA GLY A 715 2.15 -17.96 -15.87
C GLY A 715 1.30 -17.32 -16.98
N SER A 716 0.28 -17.99 -17.53
CA SER A 716 -0.58 -17.42 -18.57
C SER A 716 -1.56 -16.36 -18.03
N ALA A 717 -1.82 -15.30 -18.81
CA ALA A 717 -2.86 -14.32 -18.53
C ALA A 717 -4.26 -14.88 -18.88
N VAL A 718 -5.27 -14.54 -18.08
CA VAL A 718 -6.66 -14.97 -18.22
C VAL A 718 -7.57 -13.75 -18.12
N ARG A 719 -8.56 -13.60 -19.01
CA ARG A 719 -9.59 -12.55 -18.92
C ARG A 719 -10.82 -13.01 -18.13
N ALA A 720 -11.57 -12.07 -17.55
CA ALA A 720 -12.91 -12.37 -17.03
C ALA A 720 -13.81 -12.96 -18.13
N GLY A 721 -14.52 -14.03 -17.79
CA GLY A 721 -15.35 -14.83 -18.70
C GLY A 721 -14.58 -15.87 -19.53
N GLN A 722 -13.25 -15.92 -19.48
CA GLN A 722 -12.49 -16.93 -20.22
C GLN A 722 -12.64 -18.31 -19.57
N ARG A 723 -12.91 -19.33 -20.39
CA ARG A 723 -12.95 -20.73 -19.94
C ARG A 723 -11.55 -21.25 -19.63
N VAL A 724 -11.35 -21.69 -18.39
CA VAL A 724 -10.07 -22.24 -17.91
C VAL A 724 -10.02 -23.77 -17.96
N ALA A 725 -11.17 -24.43 -17.78
CA ALA A 725 -11.30 -25.88 -17.79
C ALA A 725 -12.68 -26.33 -18.29
N VAL A 726 -12.76 -27.57 -18.77
CA VAL A 726 -14.00 -28.25 -19.14
C VAL A 726 -14.11 -29.55 -18.36
N ILE A 727 -15.26 -29.76 -17.71
CA ILE A 727 -15.58 -30.97 -16.94
C ILE A 727 -16.66 -31.75 -17.68
N ILE A 728 -16.47 -33.06 -17.86
CA ILE A 728 -17.56 -33.97 -18.23
C ILE A 728 -18.24 -34.39 -16.92
N GLU A 729 -19.49 -33.97 -16.75
CA GLU A 729 -20.28 -34.25 -15.55
C GLU A 729 -20.55 -35.76 -15.41
N GLU A 730 -20.25 -36.32 -14.24
CA GLU A 730 -20.68 -37.67 -13.92
C GLU A 730 -22.14 -37.63 -13.48
N LYS A 731 -23.04 -38.13 -14.33
CA LYS A 731 -24.45 -38.31 -13.93
C LYS A 731 -24.53 -39.33 -12.81
N ALA A 732 -25.15 -38.94 -11.70
CA ALA A 732 -25.48 -39.79 -10.57
C ALA A 732 -26.42 -40.94 -10.95
#